data_AF-A0A6C0QTF8-F1
#
_entry.id   AF-A0A6C0QTF8-F1
#
_cell.length_a   1.000
_cell.length_b   1.000
_cell.length_c   1.000
_cell.angle_alpha   90.00
_cell.angle_beta   90.00
_cell.angle_gamma   90.00
#
_symmetry.space_group_name_H-M   'P 1'
#
loop_
_entity.id
_entity.type
_entity.pdbx_description
1 polymer ?
#
loop_
_entity_poly.entity_id
_entity_poly.type
_entity_poly.pdbx_seq_one_letter_code
_entity_poly.pdbx_strand_id
1 'polypeptide(L)'
;MNSRTLTEQDEYTNLIVKFKDEVLQSTPLVLEEENILTQGHVDFFSDFSGLEFNRLIFTVSPEDMIQDLKTYNLPKDLSLFHYYSIQVSKDQGDPQSIVDRLKQSPFVETAYIEMPHVEFEGSDSVIPKDDLTKHGDVYAQPDRNPLFKKQGYLKAAPHGIDARYAWTIPGGEGEGITFVDMENGWLLDHEDLVDQQITLVTGSINLIDQASHGTAVLGEVVGTDNEIGIIGASPKARAKVTSTTRANGVGSMVDAIVSAVHEMTPGDVLLLEMQVTPGGVLVPIEYDQDKFDAIKYAVNKGITVVEAGANGSVNLDTFTKDGKYIFNRNSPDFKDSGAIMVGAGSSDTSHNRLWFSNYGSRIDVYAWGQNVTTTTSNDKYPSIKNLYTDGFNGTSSASPIIAGAAVNLQGIAKAKLGKPFTPKEVRDLLSDQETGTPSNNPSSDKIGVMPDLKAILNKLGFTPATSIVLQATDIQTDRVTLKWSPYDFDENQEPKYNVYCNGVLVQGVFDPFTTINHLQPNTEYTFKIAAADDNWNVLQFSNEIKVKTKQNEEELNEVQIVTALNDTSVVDLNRSDSGVTLWSNHGGDNQKWKFVYDRDAYQIKSVSDKNLVLAWNAIPNSKQVFATPNEYKEEHYWILEATRDGYYIIKNKKDPTLVLDVADYETENGSKIIVYKQNNGKNQKFKLRKV
;
A
#
# COMPACT_ATOMS: atom_id res chain seq x y z
N MET A 1 26.66 -26.36 16.39
CA MET A 1 27.63 -26.78 15.37
C MET A 1 26.85 -27.46 14.25
N ASN A 2 26.62 -26.77 13.15
CA ASN A 2 26.23 -27.36 11.87
C ASN A 2 26.83 -26.46 10.78
N SER A 3 27.46 -27.11 9.82
CA SER A 3 28.31 -26.56 8.77
C SER A 3 27.53 -25.66 7.82
N ARG A 4 27.91 -24.39 7.72
CA ARG A 4 27.56 -23.53 6.59
C ARG A 4 28.32 -24.02 5.36
N THR A 5 27.58 -24.45 4.34
CA THR A 5 28.08 -24.55 2.98
C THR A 5 28.24 -23.13 2.46
N LEU A 6 29.48 -22.69 2.26
CA LEU A 6 29.83 -21.43 1.59
C LEU A 6 29.36 -21.52 0.14
N THR A 7 28.35 -20.74 -0.24
CA THR A 7 27.87 -20.59 -1.63
C THR A 7 28.57 -19.42 -2.30
N GLU A 8 29.36 -19.69 -3.35
CA GLU A 8 29.84 -18.86 -4.48
C GLU A 8 30.25 -17.36 -4.30
N GLN A 9 30.06 -16.70 -3.16
CA GLN A 9 30.49 -15.32 -2.87
C GLN A 9 31.99 -15.16 -2.59
N ASP A 10 32.76 -16.25 -2.58
CA ASP A 10 34.18 -16.26 -2.14
C ASP A 10 35.21 -15.84 -3.21
N GLU A 11 34.80 -15.31 -4.38
CA GLU A 11 35.75 -14.85 -5.42
C GLU A 11 36.18 -13.39 -5.28
N TYR A 12 35.35 -12.51 -4.68
CA TYR A 12 35.59 -11.07 -4.65
C TYR A 12 35.31 -10.46 -3.27
N THR A 13 36.10 -9.46 -2.89
CA THR A 13 35.91 -8.61 -1.69
C THR A 13 35.56 -7.20 -2.13
N ASN A 14 34.48 -6.65 -1.59
CA ASN A 14 34.08 -5.27 -1.85
C ASN A 14 34.82 -4.29 -0.93
N LEU A 15 35.42 -3.26 -1.52
CA LEU A 15 35.96 -2.11 -0.80
C LEU A 15 35.07 -0.89 -1.08
N ILE A 16 34.85 -0.07 -0.06
CA ILE A 16 34.21 1.23 -0.19
C ILE A 16 35.27 2.32 -0.05
N VAL A 17 35.21 3.33 -0.92
CA VAL A 17 36.05 4.53 -0.84
C VAL A 17 35.19 5.77 -1.02
N LYS A 18 35.44 6.79 -0.19
CA LYS A 18 34.87 8.14 -0.34
C LYS A 18 36.00 9.11 -0.68
N PHE A 19 35.83 9.87 -1.75
CA PHE A 19 36.77 10.92 -2.13
C PHE A 19 36.39 12.29 -1.53
N LYS A 20 37.38 13.15 -1.34
CA LYS A 20 37.16 14.55 -0.92
C LYS A 20 36.68 15.42 -2.10
N ASP A 21 35.87 16.43 -1.80
CA ASP A 21 35.29 17.37 -2.78
C ASP A 21 36.31 18.00 -3.74
N GLU A 22 37.53 18.28 -3.26
CA GLU A 22 38.61 18.97 -3.99
C GLU A 22 39.07 18.19 -5.22
N VAL A 23 38.89 16.86 -5.23
CA VAL A 23 39.30 15.95 -6.30
C VAL A 23 38.35 16.02 -7.51
N LEU A 24 37.07 16.29 -7.26
CA LEU A 24 36.01 16.28 -8.28
C LEU A 24 35.86 17.65 -8.99
N GLN A 25 36.43 18.72 -8.41
CA GLN A 25 36.34 20.09 -8.94
C GLN A 25 37.51 20.47 -9.88
N SER A 26 38.65 19.80 -9.79
CA SER A 26 39.88 20.16 -10.54
C SER A 26 40.04 19.47 -11.89
N THR A 27 39.17 18.51 -12.22
CA THR A 27 39.19 17.78 -13.49
C THR A 27 37.76 17.30 -13.72
N PRO A 28 37.13 17.49 -14.90
CA PRO A 28 35.94 16.72 -15.19
C PRO A 28 36.40 15.27 -15.16
N LEU A 29 36.05 14.52 -14.12
CA LEU A 29 36.12 13.07 -14.14
C LEU A 29 35.15 12.68 -15.25
N VAL A 30 35.70 12.42 -16.44
CA VAL A 30 34.91 12.10 -17.62
C VAL A 30 34.28 10.76 -17.33
N LEU A 31 32.99 10.79 -16.99
CA LEU A 31 32.10 9.65 -17.12
C LEU A 31 32.15 9.26 -18.59
N GLU A 32 32.89 8.21 -18.96
CA GLU A 32 32.51 7.47 -20.17
C GLU A 32 31.19 6.73 -19.88
N GLU A 33 30.44 6.45 -20.94
CA GLU A 33 29.25 5.58 -20.87
C GLU A 33 29.65 4.34 -20.04
N GLU A 34 28.98 4.08 -18.90
CA GLU A 34 29.13 2.92 -17.98
C GLU A 34 29.57 3.16 -16.51
N ASN A 35 29.54 4.37 -15.93
CA ASN A 35 29.70 4.59 -14.47
C ASN A 35 31.09 4.26 -13.84
N ILE A 36 32.13 4.07 -14.64
CA ILE A 36 33.50 3.72 -14.17
C ILE A 36 34.39 4.98 -14.13
N LEU A 37 35.12 5.21 -13.02
CA LEU A 37 36.19 6.22 -12.98
C LEU A 37 37.46 5.67 -13.62
N THR A 38 37.92 6.24 -14.74
CA THR A 38 39.16 5.78 -15.38
C THR A 38 40.29 6.79 -15.49
N GLN A 39 40.09 8.12 -15.54
CA GLN A 39 41.24 9.04 -15.56
C GLN A 39 40.91 10.53 -15.33
N GLY A 40 41.43 11.07 -14.23
CA GLY A 40 41.55 12.53 -13.99
C GLY A 40 42.88 12.89 -13.33
N HIS A 41 43.29 12.12 -12.31
CA HIS A 41 44.63 12.15 -11.72
C HIS A 41 45.41 10.89 -12.13
N VAL A 42 46.17 10.97 -13.23
CA VAL A 42 46.91 9.84 -13.82
C VAL A 42 47.80 9.14 -12.77
N ASP A 43 48.43 9.91 -11.87
CA ASP A 43 49.34 9.38 -10.84
C ASP A 43 48.60 8.60 -9.73
N PHE A 44 47.43 9.07 -9.26
CA PHE A 44 46.68 8.36 -8.22
C PHE A 44 46.14 7.03 -8.75
N PHE A 45 45.47 7.04 -9.91
CA PHE A 45 44.92 5.81 -10.48
C PHE A 45 46.01 4.86 -10.99
N SER A 46 47.22 5.35 -11.31
CA SER A 46 48.35 4.47 -11.63
C SER A 46 48.80 3.59 -10.46
N ASP A 47 48.68 4.06 -9.21
CA ASP A 47 49.02 3.28 -8.02
C ASP A 47 48.01 2.13 -7.75
N PHE A 48 46.86 2.18 -8.41
CA PHE A 48 45.76 1.22 -8.33
C PHE A 48 45.43 0.60 -9.70
N SER A 49 46.42 0.51 -10.59
CA SER A 49 46.22 -0.03 -11.94
C SER A 49 45.59 -1.43 -11.90
N GLY A 50 44.50 -1.63 -12.65
CA GLY A 50 43.76 -2.89 -12.70
C GLY A 50 42.64 -3.04 -11.66
N LEU A 51 42.37 -2.00 -10.87
CA LEU A 51 41.15 -1.89 -10.05
C LEU A 51 40.14 -0.97 -10.73
N GLU A 52 38.87 -1.37 -10.68
CA GLU A 52 37.75 -0.57 -11.18
C GLU A 52 37.03 0.14 -10.04
N PHE A 53 36.84 1.45 -10.17
CA PHE A 53 36.14 2.28 -9.21
C PHE A 53 34.75 2.59 -9.75
N ASN A 54 33.77 1.84 -9.27
CA ASN A 54 32.38 1.92 -9.69
C ASN A 54 31.62 2.87 -8.75
N ARG A 55 30.75 3.72 -9.28
CA ARG A 55 29.90 4.55 -8.41
C ARG A 55 29.04 3.67 -7.51
N LEU A 56 29.03 3.99 -6.20
CA LEU A 56 28.23 3.23 -5.24
C LEU A 56 26.72 3.43 -5.47
N ILE A 57 26.34 4.64 -5.88
CA ILE A 57 24.98 5.02 -6.26
C ILE A 57 24.95 5.25 -7.76
N PHE A 58 24.16 4.44 -8.45
CA PHE A 58 24.11 4.39 -9.91
C PHE A 58 22.69 4.42 -10.46
N THR A 59 21.67 4.22 -9.62
CA THR A 59 20.26 4.33 -10.03
C THR A 59 19.71 5.75 -9.92
N VAL A 60 20.34 6.60 -9.11
CA VAL A 60 20.05 8.03 -9.01
C VAL A 60 21.23 8.83 -9.57
N SER A 61 20.94 9.80 -10.44
CA SER A 61 21.97 10.63 -11.07
C SER A 61 22.61 11.60 -10.05
N PRO A 62 23.89 12.01 -10.24
CA PRO A 62 24.50 13.07 -9.45
C PRO A 62 23.70 14.36 -9.52
N GLU A 63 23.13 14.69 -10.68
CA GLU A 63 22.32 15.89 -10.89
C GLU A 63 21.07 15.87 -10.00
N ASP A 64 20.37 14.74 -9.93
CA ASP A 64 19.19 14.57 -9.08
C ASP A 64 19.55 14.65 -7.59
N MET A 65 20.64 14.01 -7.17
CA MET A 65 21.12 14.13 -5.79
C MET A 65 21.52 15.56 -5.44
N ILE A 66 22.21 16.27 -6.34
CA ILE A 66 22.56 17.70 -6.16
C ILE A 66 21.29 18.55 -6.10
N GLN A 67 20.26 18.21 -6.88
CA GLN A 67 18.98 18.89 -6.85
C GLN A 67 18.27 18.65 -5.52
N ASP A 68 18.31 17.44 -4.96
CA ASP A 68 17.81 17.14 -3.61
C ASP A 68 18.57 17.94 -2.55
N LEU A 69 19.91 17.98 -2.59
CA LEU A 69 20.72 18.78 -1.66
C LEU A 69 20.28 20.25 -1.64
N LYS A 70 19.98 20.82 -2.82
CA LYS A 70 19.47 22.20 -2.94
C LYS A 70 18.03 22.34 -2.48
N THR A 71 17.15 21.43 -2.89
CA THR A 71 15.70 21.51 -2.64
C THR A 71 15.38 21.38 -1.16
N TYR A 72 16.11 20.52 -0.45
CA TYR A 72 15.91 20.22 0.96
C TYR A 72 16.95 20.89 1.88
N ASN A 73 17.81 21.76 1.34
CA ASN A 73 18.88 22.47 2.07
C ASN A 73 19.78 21.51 2.88
N LEU A 74 20.16 20.40 2.28
CA LEU A 74 20.97 19.37 2.94
C LEU A 74 22.44 19.84 3.06
N PRO A 75 23.13 19.49 4.15
CA PRO A 75 24.56 19.75 4.30
C PRO A 75 25.38 19.20 3.12
N LYS A 76 26.33 19.99 2.59
CA LYS A 76 27.14 19.60 1.41
C LYS A 76 28.05 18.40 1.67
N ASP A 77 28.48 18.22 2.92
CA ASP A 77 29.31 17.10 3.38
C ASP A 77 28.56 15.76 3.40
N LEU A 78 27.21 15.78 3.25
CA LEU A 78 26.38 14.59 2.98
C LEU A 78 26.29 14.24 1.50
N SER A 79 27.20 14.76 0.66
CA SER A 79 27.30 14.36 -0.74
C SER A 79 27.60 12.86 -0.85
N LEU A 80 26.58 12.08 -1.18
CA LEU A 80 26.71 10.63 -1.36
C LEU A 80 27.34 10.24 -2.70
N PHE A 81 27.39 11.15 -3.68
CA PHE A 81 27.97 10.87 -4.99
C PHE A 81 29.50 10.82 -5.01
N HIS A 82 30.15 10.95 -3.84
CA HIS A 82 31.60 10.78 -3.68
C HIS A 82 32.00 9.35 -3.28
N TYR A 83 31.02 8.46 -3.10
CA TYR A 83 31.25 7.06 -2.76
C TYR A 83 31.39 6.17 -3.99
N TYR A 84 32.39 5.31 -3.94
CA TYR A 84 32.70 4.31 -4.97
C TYR A 84 32.95 2.94 -4.33
N SER A 85 32.57 1.89 -5.04
CA SER A 85 32.88 0.50 -4.72
C SER A 85 33.98 -0.03 -5.62
N ILE A 86 34.87 -0.85 -5.07
CA ILE A 86 35.93 -1.55 -5.78
C ILE A 86 35.76 -3.04 -5.49
N GLN A 87 35.57 -3.86 -6.53
CA GLN A 87 35.57 -5.31 -6.38
C GLN A 87 36.99 -5.83 -6.55
N VAL A 88 37.50 -6.55 -5.55
CA VAL A 88 38.87 -7.07 -5.53
C VAL A 88 38.82 -8.60 -5.52
N SER A 89 39.34 -9.22 -6.58
CA SER A 89 39.55 -10.66 -6.65
C SER A 89 40.79 -11.08 -5.87
N LYS A 90 40.90 -12.37 -5.53
CA LYS A 90 42.09 -12.95 -4.88
C LYS A 90 43.39 -12.68 -5.67
N ASP A 91 43.32 -12.58 -6.98
CA ASP A 91 44.48 -12.37 -7.85
C ASP A 91 44.91 -10.89 -7.93
N GLN A 92 44.03 -9.96 -7.55
CA GLN A 92 44.32 -8.51 -7.53
C GLN A 92 45.05 -8.05 -6.26
N GLY A 93 45.21 -8.94 -5.28
CA GLY A 93 46.01 -8.72 -4.06
C GLY A 93 45.18 -8.73 -2.77
N ASP A 94 45.85 -8.48 -1.65
CA ASP A 94 45.21 -8.44 -0.33
C ASP A 94 44.30 -7.20 -0.18
N PRO A 95 42.98 -7.38 0.07
CA PRO A 95 42.03 -6.28 0.22
C PRO A 95 42.42 -5.25 1.30
N GLN A 96 42.97 -5.71 2.43
CA GLN A 96 43.35 -4.81 3.52
C GLN A 96 44.54 -3.93 3.12
N SER A 97 45.54 -4.48 2.44
CA SER A 97 46.66 -3.71 1.89
C SER A 97 46.21 -2.66 0.88
N ILE A 98 45.18 -2.92 0.08
CA ILE A 98 44.61 -1.93 -0.85
C ILE A 98 43.95 -0.80 -0.07
N VAL A 99 43.13 -1.12 0.95
CA VAL A 99 42.52 -0.13 1.84
C VAL A 99 43.56 0.75 2.53
N ASP A 100 44.63 0.17 3.06
CA ASP A 100 45.68 0.91 3.75
C ASP A 100 46.41 1.88 2.81
N ARG A 101 46.60 1.49 1.53
CA ARG A 101 47.14 2.39 0.50
C ARG A 101 46.17 3.50 0.13
N LEU A 102 44.87 3.19 -0.04
CA LEU A 102 43.84 4.20 -0.30
C LEU A 102 43.82 5.26 0.81
N LYS A 103 43.88 4.85 2.09
CA LYS A 103 43.90 5.75 3.25
C LYS A 103 45.12 6.67 3.32
N GLN A 104 46.23 6.32 2.66
CA GLN A 104 47.42 7.18 2.61
C GLN A 104 47.29 8.32 1.59
N SER A 105 46.33 8.22 0.68
CA SER A 105 46.11 9.24 -0.35
C SER A 105 45.50 10.51 0.25
N PRO A 106 46.01 11.71 -0.11
CA PRO A 106 45.40 12.97 0.32
C PRO A 106 43.99 13.18 -0.24
N PHE A 107 43.61 12.43 -1.28
CA PHE A 107 42.34 12.52 -2.00
C PHE A 107 41.21 11.69 -1.37
N VAL A 108 41.56 10.71 -0.53
CA VAL A 108 40.60 9.81 0.11
C VAL A 108 40.20 10.38 1.46
N GLU A 109 38.89 10.47 1.70
CA GLU A 109 38.31 10.83 2.99
C GLU A 109 38.22 9.59 3.90
N THR A 110 37.72 8.49 3.37
CA THR A 110 37.66 7.20 4.05
C THR A 110 37.72 6.05 3.05
N ALA A 111 38.27 4.91 3.48
CA ALA A 111 38.23 3.65 2.75
C ALA A 111 38.14 2.48 3.73
N TYR A 112 37.39 1.44 3.41
CA TYR A 112 37.25 0.24 4.25
C TYR A 112 36.74 -0.95 3.43
N ILE A 113 36.89 -2.16 4.00
CA ILE A 113 36.27 -3.37 3.49
C ILE A 113 34.80 -3.35 3.90
N GLU A 114 33.89 -3.48 2.94
CA GLU A 114 32.45 -3.58 3.21
C GLU A 114 32.15 -4.83 4.04
N MET A 115 31.34 -4.69 5.10
CA MET A 115 30.98 -5.86 5.89
C MET A 115 29.95 -6.71 5.15
N PRO A 116 30.08 -8.05 5.17
CA PRO A 116 29.03 -8.90 4.66
C PRO A 116 27.75 -8.65 5.45
N HIS A 117 26.64 -8.61 4.73
CA HIS A 117 25.31 -8.59 5.30
C HIS A 117 24.84 -10.02 5.55
N VAL A 118 24.00 -10.20 6.57
CA VAL A 118 23.51 -11.53 6.95
C VAL A 118 22.01 -11.49 7.07
N GLU A 119 21.38 -12.38 6.31
CA GLU A 119 19.94 -12.62 6.34
C GLU A 119 19.51 -13.25 7.66
N PHE A 120 18.26 -13.00 8.04
CA PHE A 120 17.64 -13.62 9.20
C PHE A 120 16.98 -14.94 8.78
N GLU A 121 17.56 -16.08 9.13
CA GLU A 121 16.93 -17.40 8.98
C GLU A 121 16.00 -17.68 10.19
N GLY A 122 14.79 -17.14 10.14
CA GLY A 122 13.70 -17.55 11.04
C GLY A 122 12.97 -18.79 10.48
N SER A 123 12.73 -19.81 11.30
CA SER A 123 11.87 -20.93 10.91
C SER A 123 10.42 -20.60 11.22
N ASP A 124 9.66 -20.18 10.21
CA ASP A 124 8.24 -19.85 10.37
C ASP A 124 7.35 -21.10 10.34
N SER A 125 6.32 -21.12 11.20
CA SER A 125 5.26 -22.13 11.15
C SER A 125 4.17 -21.66 10.20
N VAL A 126 3.86 -22.47 9.17
CA VAL A 126 2.97 -22.09 8.05
C VAL A 126 1.54 -22.63 8.25
N ILE A 127 0.52 -21.78 8.05
CA ILE A 127 -0.90 -22.16 8.12
C ILE A 127 -1.65 -21.67 6.84
N PRO A 128 -2.34 -22.56 6.08
CA PRO A 128 -3.15 -22.17 4.90
C PRO A 128 -4.62 -21.79 5.22
N LYS A 129 -5.26 -20.92 4.42
CA LYS A 129 -6.71 -20.58 4.52
C LYS A 129 -7.39 -20.21 3.18
N ASP A 130 -8.73 -20.26 3.15
CA ASP A 130 -9.57 -20.01 1.96
C ASP A 130 -9.96 -18.52 1.78
N ASP A 131 -10.10 -18.13 0.50
CA ASP A 131 -10.22 -16.78 -0.09
C ASP A 131 -11.66 -16.19 -0.03
N LEU A 132 -11.81 -14.93 0.41
CA LEU A 132 -13.07 -14.16 0.44
C LEU A 132 -12.86 -12.65 0.18
N THR A 133 -13.92 -12.00 -0.31
CA THR A 133 -13.92 -10.78 -1.15
C THR A 133 -13.89 -9.41 -0.44
N LYS A 134 -13.34 -8.41 -1.14
CA LYS A 134 -13.12 -6.99 -0.79
C LYS A 134 -14.33 -6.16 -0.31
N HIS A 135 -14.05 -5.18 0.58
CA HIS A 135 -14.96 -4.11 1.01
C HIS A 135 -14.30 -2.72 0.99
N GLY A 136 -15.07 -1.67 0.67
CA GLY A 136 -14.57 -0.30 0.54
C GLY A 136 -14.83 0.55 1.78
N ASP A 137 -14.06 0.38 2.86
CA ASP A 137 -14.31 0.98 4.18
C ASP A 137 -13.68 2.35 4.44
N VAL A 138 -14.38 3.14 5.26
CA VAL A 138 -13.95 4.50 5.64
C VAL A 138 -13.00 4.47 6.83
N TYR A 139 -13.10 3.44 7.69
CA TYR A 139 -12.22 3.20 8.83
C TYR A 139 -11.80 1.72 8.90
N ALA A 140 -10.65 1.41 9.49
CA ALA A 140 -10.17 0.04 9.71
C ALA A 140 -11.12 -0.76 10.62
N GLN A 141 -11.44 -1.99 10.21
CA GLN A 141 -12.37 -2.92 10.83
C GLN A 141 -11.70 -4.21 11.25
N PRO A 142 -10.78 -4.13 12.22
CA PRO A 142 -9.80 -5.18 12.38
C PRO A 142 -10.39 -6.50 12.90
N ASP A 143 -11.52 -6.47 13.62
CA ASP A 143 -12.17 -7.66 14.18
C ASP A 143 -12.83 -8.56 13.11
N ARG A 144 -12.97 -8.09 11.87
CA ARG A 144 -13.43 -8.90 10.74
C ARG A 144 -12.32 -9.78 10.14
N ASN A 145 -11.06 -9.41 10.35
CA ASN A 145 -9.90 -10.15 9.87
C ASN A 145 -9.63 -11.34 10.83
N PRO A 146 -9.77 -12.60 10.40
CA PRO A 146 -9.84 -13.74 11.31
C PRO A 146 -8.61 -13.96 12.20
N LEU A 147 -7.43 -13.47 11.80
CA LEU A 147 -6.19 -13.60 12.56
C LEU A 147 -5.88 -12.39 13.45
N PHE A 148 -6.65 -11.31 13.38
CA PHE A 148 -6.40 -10.11 14.18
C PHE A 148 -6.41 -10.37 15.69
N LYS A 149 -7.21 -11.34 16.15
CA LYS A 149 -7.22 -11.74 17.58
C LYS A 149 -5.85 -12.24 18.06
N LYS A 150 -5.01 -12.75 17.14
CA LYS A 150 -3.63 -13.18 17.38
C LYS A 150 -2.59 -12.05 17.22
N GLN A 151 -2.94 -10.93 16.59
CA GLN A 151 -2.07 -9.75 16.42
C GLN A 151 -2.03 -8.91 17.70
N GLY A 152 -1.54 -9.51 18.80
CA GLY A 152 -1.50 -8.87 20.12
C GLY A 152 -0.69 -7.57 20.14
N TYR A 153 0.32 -7.46 19.27
CA TYR A 153 1.14 -6.26 19.11
C TYR A 153 0.36 -5.01 18.64
N LEU A 154 -0.81 -5.17 18.01
CA LEU A 154 -1.68 -4.05 17.61
C LEU A 154 -2.67 -3.60 18.71
N LYS A 155 -2.80 -4.39 19.78
CA LYS A 155 -3.74 -4.12 20.88
C LYS A 155 -3.26 -2.99 21.78
N ALA A 156 -4.12 -2.57 22.70
CA ALA A 156 -3.83 -1.52 23.67
C ALA A 156 -2.57 -1.82 24.50
N ALA A 157 -1.88 -0.75 24.92
CA ALA A 157 -0.84 -0.87 25.92
C ALA A 157 -1.43 -1.39 27.26
N PRO A 158 -0.68 -2.20 28.04
CA PRO A 158 0.72 -2.55 27.81
C PRO A 158 0.92 -3.71 26.83
N HIS A 159 -0.13 -4.33 26.29
CA HIS A 159 0.02 -5.52 25.43
C HIS A 159 0.67 -5.21 24.08
N GLY A 160 0.29 -4.12 23.42
CA GLY A 160 0.79 -3.70 22.11
C GLY A 160 0.93 -2.19 22.01
N ILE A 161 0.97 -1.67 20.77
CA ILE A 161 1.20 -0.24 20.48
C ILE A 161 -0.07 0.62 20.45
N ASP A 162 -1.24 0.03 20.66
CA ASP A 162 -2.56 0.67 20.53
C ASP A 162 -2.85 1.28 19.14
N ALA A 163 -2.59 0.51 18.08
CA ALA A 163 -2.90 0.90 16.71
C ALA A 163 -4.41 1.13 16.50
N ARG A 164 -5.26 0.35 17.20
CA ARG A 164 -6.72 0.53 17.20
C ARG A 164 -7.13 1.96 17.57
N TYR A 165 -6.53 2.53 18.62
CA TYR A 165 -6.82 3.91 19.01
C TYR A 165 -6.43 4.90 17.92
N ALA A 166 -5.25 4.73 17.30
CA ALA A 166 -4.81 5.60 16.22
C ALA A 166 -5.78 5.58 15.02
N TRP A 167 -6.30 4.42 14.62
CA TRP A 167 -7.27 4.28 13.52
C TRP A 167 -8.58 5.07 13.73
N THR A 168 -8.92 5.41 14.98
CA THR A 168 -10.10 6.23 15.27
C THR A 168 -9.90 7.73 14.96
N ILE A 169 -8.66 8.14 14.67
CA ILE A 169 -8.28 9.51 14.35
C ILE A 169 -8.02 9.62 12.85
N PRO A 170 -8.58 10.63 12.13
CA PRO A 170 -8.31 10.82 10.71
C PRO A 170 -6.80 10.84 10.38
N GLY A 171 -6.41 10.09 9.36
CA GLY A 171 -5.01 9.86 8.98
C GLY A 171 -4.33 8.73 9.76
N GLY A 172 -4.97 8.20 10.80
CA GLY A 172 -4.42 7.18 11.68
C GLY A 172 -4.24 5.82 11.04
N GLU A 173 -4.84 5.55 9.88
CA GLU A 173 -4.60 4.31 9.11
C GLU A 173 -3.44 4.45 8.11
N GLY A 174 -2.78 5.60 8.08
CA GLY A 174 -1.65 5.89 7.20
C GLY A 174 -2.02 6.63 5.91
N GLU A 175 -3.22 7.21 5.80
CA GLU A 175 -3.64 7.90 4.58
C GLU A 175 -2.67 9.00 4.16
N GLY A 176 -2.23 8.95 2.90
CA GLY A 176 -1.34 9.95 2.32
C GLY A 176 0.12 9.83 2.78
N ILE A 177 0.49 8.73 3.44
CA ILE A 177 1.88 8.39 3.78
C ILE A 177 2.39 7.32 2.84
N THR A 178 3.58 7.52 2.27
CA THR A 178 4.30 6.46 1.59
C THR A 178 5.11 5.68 2.61
N PHE A 179 4.94 4.37 2.61
CA PHE A 179 5.79 3.44 3.35
C PHE A 179 6.67 2.70 2.35
N VAL A 180 7.98 2.64 2.60
CA VAL A 180 8.91 1.86 1.78
C VAL A 180 9.63 0.85 2.66
N ASP A 181 9.52 -0.42 2.29
CA ASP A 181 10.29 -1.49 2.89
C ASP A 181 11.54 -1.78 2.05
N MET A 182 12.72 -1.80 2.68
CA MET A 182 13.98 -2.17 2.04
C MET A 182 14.41 -3.56 2.51
N GLU A 183 14.30 -4.53 1.59
CA GLU A 183 14.63 -5.92 1.88
C GLU A 183 15.13 -6.67 0.63
N ASN A 184 15.16 -8.00 0.65
CA ASN A 184 15.65 -8.80 -0.48
C ASN A 184 14.55 -9.32 -1.41
N GLY A 185 13.36 -9.64 -0.87
CA GLY A 185 12.29 -10.27 -1.64
C GLY A 185 10.93 -10.21 -0.95
N TRP A 186 9.87 -10.36 -1.75
CA TRP A 186 8.48 -10.30 -1.29
C TRP A 186 7.56 -11.13 -2.21
N LEU A 187 6.46 -11.63 -1.66
CA LEU A 187 5.31 -12.13 -2.42
C LEU A 187 4.24 -11.03 -2.49
N LEU A 188 4.41 -10.09 -3.42
CA LEU A 188 3.57 -8.88 -3.52
C LEU A 188 2.12 -9.15 -3.93
N ASP A 189 1.82 -10.34 -4.46
CA ASP A 189 0.48 -10.77 -4.83
C ASP A 189 -0.13 -11.75 -3.82
N HIS A 190 0.39 -11.79 -2.59
CA HIS A 190 -0.27 -12.40 -1.44
C HIS A 190 -1.71 -11.87 -1.31
N GLU A 191 -2.68 -12.73 -0.98
CA GLU A 191 -4.11 -12.40 -0.96
C GLU A 191 -4.42 -11.17 -0.08
N ASP A 192 -3.66 -11.01 0.99
CA ASP A 192 -3.81 -9.91 1.95
C ASP A 192 -3.02 -8.63 1.61
N LEU A 193 -2.20 -8.68 0.54
CA LEU A 193 -1.35 -7.56 0.10
C LEU A 193 -1.66 -7.09 -1.33
N VAL A 194 -2.28 -7.94 -2.15
CA VAL A 194 -2.54 -7.65 -3.58
C VAL A 194 -3.36 -6.37 -3.80
N ASP A 195 -4.19 -6.01 -2.82
CA ASP A 195 -5.05 -4.82 -2.86
C ASP A 195 -4.30 -3.52 -2.62
N GLN A 196 -3.14 -3.60 -1.95
CA GLN A 196 -2.25 -2.46 -1.72
C GLN A 196 -1.56 -2.01 -3.01
N GLN A 197 -1.55 -2.84 -4.06
CA GLN A 197 -0.90 -2.55 -5.35
C GLN A 197 0.57 -2.13 -5.17
N ILE A 198 1.29 -2.85 -4.31
CA ILE A 198 2.65 -2.54 -3.89
C ILE A 198 3.56 -2.51 -5.12
N THR A 199 4.29 -1.41 -5.31
CA THR A 199 5.21 -1.26 -6.43
C THR A 199 6.67 -1.33 -5.99
N LEU A 200 7.50 -1.92 -6.85
CA LEU A 200 8.95 -1.88 -6.71
C LEU A 200 9.46 -0.50 -7.13
N VAL A 201 10.20 0.18 -6.26
CA VAL A 201 10.93 1.42 -6.59
C VAL A 201 11.99 1.10 -7.64
N THR A 202 12.88 0.15 -7.32
CA THR A 202 13.95 -0.36 -8.19
C THR A 202 14.64 -1.54 -7.51
N GLY A 203 15.35 -2.35 -8.30
CA GLY A 203 16.01 -3.57 -7.91
C GLY A 203 15.40 -4.82 -8.56
N SER A 204 15.71 -5.99 -8.01
CA SER A 204 15.12 -7.27 -8.41
C SER A 204 14.15 -7.78 -7.34
N ILE A 205 12.96 -8.20 -7.76
CA ILE A 205 11.94 -8.83 -6.88
C ILE A 205 12.03 -10.36 -6.85
N ASN A 206 12.95 -10.95 -7.62
CA ASN A 206 12.94 -12.38 -7.93
C ASN A 206 13.79 -13.25 -6.98
N LEU A 207 14.17 -12.75 -5.81
CA LEU A 207 14.70 -13.60 -4.75
C LEU A 207 13.53 -14.26 -4.02
N ILE A 208 12.78 -15.09 -4.76
CA ILE A 208 11.64 -15.86 -4.23
C ILE A 208 12.08 -16.72 -3.04
N ASP A 209 13.33 -17.18 -3.04
CA ASP A 209 13.93 -17.91 -1.93
C ASP A 209 14.15 -17.07 -0.65
N GLN A 210 13.75 -15.80 -0.69
CA GLN A 210 13.86 -14.81 0.38
C GLN A 210 12.57 -13.98 0.53
N ALA A 211 11.48 -14.42 -0.10
CA ALA A 211 10.23 -13.68 -0.12
C ALA A 211 9.49 -13.74 1.22
N SER A 212 9.66 -14.80 2.01
CA SER A 212 8.90 -15.01 3.25
C SER A 212 9.06 -13.85 4.24
N HIS A 213 10.29 -13.43 4.46
CA HIS A 213 10.64 -12.40 5.44
C HIS A 213 10.04 -11.04 5.07
N GLY A 214 10.31 -10.53 3.87
CA GLY A 214 9.72 -9.27 3.40
C GLY A 214 8.19 -9.33 3.32
N THR A 215 7.61 -10.49 2.95
CA THR A 215 6.15 -10.67 2.96
C THR A 215 5.60 -10.53 4.38
N ALA A 216 6.27 -11.08 5.39
CA ALA A 216 5.87 -10.95 6.79
C ALA A 216 5.95 -9.49 7.29
N VAL A 217 7.02 -8.79 6.95
CA VAL A 217 7.22 -7.36 7.24
C VAL A 217 6.09 -6.52 6.65
N LEU A 218 5.75 -6.74 5.37
CA LEU A 218 4.66 -6.02 4.71
C LEU A 218 3.30 -6.26 5.38
N GLY A 219 3.00 -7.51 5.79
CA GLY A 219 1.73 -7.81 6.46
C GLY A 219 1.54 -7.06 7.78
N GLU A 220 2.61 -6.86 8.54
CA GLU A 220 2.56 -6.13 9.80
C GLU A 220 2.23 -4.66 9.63
N VAL A 221 2.67 -4.05 8.53
CA VAL A 221 2.49 -2.61 8.28
C VAL A 221 1.25 -2.34 7.44
N VAL A 222 1.07 -3.04 6.31
CA VAL A 222 0.09 -2.69 5.26
C VAL A 222 -0.86 -3.83 4.89
N GLY A 223 -0.94 -4.88 5.70
CA GLY A 223 -1.97 -5.91 5.56
C GLY A 223 -3.35 -5.30 5.37
N THR A 224 -4.07 -5.76 4.36
CA THR A 224 -5.31 -5.12 3.93
C THR A 224 -6.43 -5.42 4.93
N ASP A 225 -7.29 -4.45 5.17
CA ASP A 225 -8.50 -4.68 5.95
C ASP A 225 -9.62 -5.20 5.02
N ASN A 226 -9.86 -6.51 4.98
CA ASN A 226 -10.62 -7.17 3.90
C ASN A 226 -11.36 -8.47 4.29
N GLU A 227 -11.56 -8.77 5.58
CA GLU A 227 -12.25 -9.99 6.08
C GLU A 227 -11.48 -11.30 5.91
N ILE A 228 -10.25 -11.24 5.40
CA ILE A 228 -9.34 -12.38 5.36
C ILE A 228 -8.14 -12.11 6.28
N GLY A 229 -7.30 -13.13 6.45
CA GLY A 229 -5.98 -12.95 7.03
C GLY A 229 -5.88 -12.08 8.29
N ILE A 230 -4.97 -11.12 8.19
CA ILE A 230 -4.50 -10.18 9.21
C ILE A 230 -4.98 -8.76 8.86
N ILE A 231 -4.52 -7.77 9.61
CA ILE A 231 -4.56 -6.35 9.22
C ILE A 231 -3.23 -5.69 9.59
N GLY A 232 -2.73 -4.80 8.73
CA GLY A 232 -1.53 -4.03 9.02
C GLY A 232 -1.78 -2.94 10.08
N ALA A 233 -0.71 -2.48 10.74
CA ALA A 233 -0.75 -1.33 11.63
C ALA A 233 -1.22 -0.04 10.90
N SER A 234 -0.99 0.07 9.60
CA SER A 234 -1.33 1.21 8.75
C SER A 234 -1.88 0.73 7.39
N PRO A 235 -3.10 0.16 7.37
CA PRO A 235 -3.64 -0.57 6.21
C PRO A 235 -3.97 0.31 4.99
N LYS A 236 -3.90 1.64 5.12
CA LYS A 236 -4.15 2.61 4.03
C LYS A 236 -2.90 3.40 3.63
N ALA A 237 -1.73 3.03 4.14
CA ALA A 237 -0.47 3.58 3.68
C ALA A 237 -0.20 3.15 2.23
N ARG A 238 0.42 4.04 1.44
CA ARG A 238 0.89 3.66 0.09
C ARG A 238 2.20 2.92 0.23
N ALA A 239 2.16 1.59 0.11
CA ALA A 239 3.35 0.75 0.18
C ALA A 239 4.14 0.75 -1.13
N LYS A 240 5.47 0.84 -1.02
CA LYS A 240 6.43 0.46 -2.06
C LYS A 240 7.51 -0.43 -1.43
N VAL A 241 8.31 -1.08 -2.27
CA VAL A 241 9.47 -1.87 -1.82
C VAL A 241 10.72 -1.48 -2.59
N THR A 242 11.91 -1.62 -1.99
CA THR A 242 13.19 -1.50 -2.71
C THR A 242 14.13 -2.62 -2.34
N SER A 243 14.69 -3.28 -3.37
CA SER A 243 15.61 -4.40 -3.12
C SER A 243 17.04 -3.91 -2.94
N THR A 244 17.75 -4.49 -1.97
CA THR A 244 19.21 -4.34 -1.85
C THR A 244 19.93 -4.96 -3.05
N THR A 245 19.31 -5.96 -3.70
CA THR A 245 19.80 -6.53 -4.96
C THR A 245 19.27 -5.72 -6.13
N ARG A 246 20.19 -5.09 -6.86
CA ARG A 246 19.87 -4.16 -7.93
C ARG A 246 19.57 -4.91 -9.24
N ALA A 247 18.96 -4.24 -10.22
CA ALA A 247 18.51 -4.89 -11.46
C ALA A 247 19.65 -5.52 -12.29
N ASN A 248 20.87 -5.04 -12.11
CA ASN A 248 22.10 -5.59 -12.69
C ASN A 248 22.71 -6.75 -11.87
N GLY A 249 22.03 -7.21 -10.81
CA GLY A 249 22.49 -8.28 -9.91
C GLY A 249 23.47 -7.83 -8.82
N VAL A 250 23.88 -6.56 -8.80
CA VAL A 250 24.79 -6.03 -7.77
C VAL A 250 24.03 -5.83 -6.47
N GLY A 251 24.57 -6.29 -5.33
CA GLY A 251 24.06 -5.92 -4.01
C GLY A 251 24.54 -4.53 -3.59
N SER A 252 23.63 -3.62 -3.25
CA SER A 252 23.96 -2.29 -2.71
C SER A 252 22.82 -1.74 -1.85
N MET A 253 23.01 -1.76 -0.53
CA MET A 253 22.07 -1.14 0.41
C MET A 253 22.01 0.38 0.25
N VAL A 254 23.15 1.03 -0.03
CA VAL A 254 23.21 2.48 -0.18
C VAL A 254 22.42 2.93 -1.40
N ASP A 255 22.58 2.25 -2.54
CA ASP A 255 21.80 2.56 -3.74
C ASP A 255 20.30 2.27 -3.53
N ALA A 256 19.94 1.23 -2.77
CA ALA A 256 18.57 0.94 -2.40
C ALA A 256 17.94 2.05 -1.53
N ILE A 257 18.61 2.47 -0.46
CA ILE A 257 18.17 3.59 0.39
C ILE A 257 17.97 4.85 -0.44
N VAL A 258 18.97 5.25 -1.22
CA VAL A 258 18.92 6.51 -1.99
C VAL A 258 17.83 6.47 -3.07
N SER A 259 17.60 5.31 -3.68
CA SER A 259 16.50 5.12 -4.64
C SER A 259 15.13 5.29 -4.01
N ALA A 260 14.90 4.63 -2.87
CA ALA A 260 13.65 4.79 -2.14
C ALA A 260 13.45 6.25 -1.76
N VAL A 261 14.47 6.88 -1.18
CA VAL A 261 14.44 8.27 -0.74
C VAL A 261 14.17 9.23 -1.90
N HIS A 262 14.64 8.94 -3.12
CA HIS A 262 14.34 9.75 -4.31
C HIS A 262 12.84 9.79 -4.62
N GLU A 263 12.14 8.68 -4.42
CA GLU A 263 10.70 8.50 -4.63
C GLU A 263 9.82 8.94 -3.44
N MET A 264 10.44 9.39 -2.35
CA MET A 264 9.78 9.75 -1.10
C MET A 264 9.84 11.25 -0.83
N THR A 265 8.88 11.70 -0.01
CA THR A 265 8.69 13.11 0.39
C THR A 265 8.72 13.25 1.91
N PRO A 266 9.01 14.44 2.46
CA PRO A 266 9.00 14.66 3.90
C PRO A 266 7.72 14.11 4.55
N GLY A 267 7.89 13.35 5.64
CA GLY A 267 6.80 12.67 6.33
C GLY A 267 6.54 11.23 5.91
N ASP A 268 7.15 10.75 4.83
CA ASP A 268 7.12 9.33 4.47
C ASP A 268 8.04 8.50 5.38
N VAL A 269 7.85 7.18 5.42
CA VAL A 269 8.54 6.26 6.32
C VAL A 269 9.31 5.20 5.53
N LEU A 270 10.60 5.05 5.84
CA LEU A 270 11.50 4.05 5.26
C LEU A 270 11.88 3.05 6.36
N LEU A 271 11.64 1.77 6.11
CA LEU A 271 12.04 0.68 6.99
C LEU A 271 13.25 -0.05 6.40
N LEU A 272 14.26 -0.30 7.24
CA LEU A 272 15.51 -0.97 6.90
C LEU A 272 15.59 -2.30 7.66
N GLU A 273 15.41 -3.41 6.95
CA GLU A 273 15.33 -4.76 7.52
C GLU A 273 16.64 -5.55 7.42
N MET A 274 17.77 -4.83 7.45
CA MET A 274 19.10 -5.37 7.23
C MET A 274 19.99 -5.36 8.49
N GLN A 275 21.02 -6.20 8.49
CA GLN A 275 22.07 -6.25 9.50
C GLN A 275 23.42 -6.64 8.87
N VAL A 276 24.53 -6.24 9.49
CA VAL A 276 25.90 -6.58 9.05
C VAL A 276 26.65 -7.40 10.09
N THR A 277 27.71 -8.11 9.69
CA THR A 277 28.41 -9.08 10.57
C THR A 277 29.93 -8.87 10.76
N PRO A 278 30.40 -7.72 11.27
CA PRO A 278 31.80 -7.53 11.61
C PRO A 278 32.29 -8.61 12.60
N GLY A 279 33.27 -9.41 12.16
CA GLY A 279 33.83 -10.49 12.98
C GLY A 279 32.83 -11.59 13.36
N GLY A 280 31.75 -11.75 12.58
CA GLY A 280 30.68 -12.73 12.85
C GLY A 280 29.63 -12.26 13.86
N VAL A 281 29.66 -10.98 14.25
CA VAL A 281 28.73 -10.39 15.23
C VAL A 281 27.69 -9.54 14.50
N LEU A 282 26.41 -9.87 14.64
CA LEU A 282 25.31 -9.13 14.00
C LEU A 282 25.08 -7.77 14.68
N VAL A 283 25.27 -6.69 13.92
CA VAL A 283 25.07 -5.31 14.38
C VAL A 283 24.27 -4.50 13.34
N PRO A 284 23.71 -3.34 13.72
CA PRO A 284 22.99 -2.46 12.80
C PRO A 284 23.82 -2.04 11.58
N ILE A 285 23.17 -1.78 10.44
CA ILE A 285 23.86 -1.47 9.18
C ILE A 285 24.61 -0.14 9.23
N GLU A 286 24.19 0.78 10.11
CA GLU A 286 24.89 2.04 10.34
C GLU A 286 26.31 1.85 10.96
N TYR A 287 26.75 0.60 11.20
CA TYR A 287 28.15 0.25 11.42
C TYR A 287 29.06 0.72 10.28
N ASP A 288 28.61 0.60 9.02
CA ASP A 288 29.36 1.03 7.84
C ASP A 288 29.04 2.49 7.49
N GLN A 289 30.08 3.28 7.20
CA GLN A 289 29.97 4.75 7.11
C GLN A 289 29.09 5.21 5.94
N ASP A 290 29.12 4.49 4.83
CA ASP A 290 28.27 4.74 3.65
C ASP A 290 26.79 4.52 3.96
N LYS A 291 26.42 3.45 4.69
CA LYS A 291 25.04 3.22 5.15
C LYS A 291 24.62 4.28 6.18
N PHE A 292 25.50 4.62 7.14
CA PHE A 292 25.25 5.71 8.09
C PHE A 292 24.95 7.04 7.38
N ASP A 293 25.76 7.41 6.38
CA ASP A 293 25.59 8.65 5.62
C ASP A 293 24.30 8.62 4.78
N ALA A 294 23.95 7.48 4.19
CA ALA A 294 22.72 7.30 3.43
C ALA A 294 21.46 7.42 4.31
N ILE A 295 21.48 6.82 5.51
CA ILE A 295 20.43 6.97 6.52
C ILE A 295 20.30 8.44 6.91
N LYS A 296 21.42 9.11 7.20
CA LYS A 296 21.44 10.51 7.59
C LYS A 296 20.95 11.44 6.48
N TYR A 297 21.25 11.11 5.21
CA TYR A 297 20.69 11.79 4.05
C TYR A 297 19.16 11.66 3.99
N ALA A 298 18.62 10.46 4.18
CA ALA A 298 17.18 10.21 4.22
C ALA A 298 16.49 11.01 5.35
N VAL A 299 17.03 10.93 6.56
CA VAL A 299 16.53 11.67 7.73
C VAL A 299 16.57 13.17 7.47
N ASN A 300 17.67 13.71 6.94
CA ASN A 300 17.78 15.14 6.69
C ASN A 300 16.86 15.62 5.56
N LYS A 301 16.50 14.75 4.60
CA LYS A 301 15.43 15.03 3.62
C LYS A 301 14.03 15.11 4.27
N GLY A 302 13.89 14.65 5.51
CA GLY A 302 12.63 14.64 6.25
C GLY A 302 11.91 13.30 6.21
N ILE A 303 12.59 12.22 5.81
CA ILE A 303 12.07 10.85 5.83
C ILE A 303 12.27 10.26 7.22
N THR A 304 11.24 9.65 7.78
CA THR A 304 11.40 8.89 9.03
C THR A 304 12.02 7.55 8.71
N VAL A 305 13.22 7.29 9.21
CA VAL A 305 13.92 6.01 9.00
C VAL A 305 13.80 5.14 10.25
N VAL A 306 13.30 3.92 10.07
CA VAL A 306 13.23 2.89 11.11
C VAL A 306 14.23 1.79 10.75
N GLU A 307 15.10 1.42 11.70
CA GLU A 307 16.17 0.45 11.50
C GLU A 307 16.06 -0.68 12.54
N ALA A 308 16.09 -1.93 12.09
CA ALA A 308 16.17 -3.07 12.99
C ALA A 308 17.49 -3.04 13.80
N GLY A 309 17.41 -3.25 15.12
CA GLY A 309 18.58 -3.18 16.02
C GLY A 309 19.59 -4.33 15.89
N ALA A 310 19.34 -5.27 14.96
CA ALA A 310 20.09 -6.50 14.73
C ALA A 310 20.08 -7.52 15.89
N ASN A 311 20.39 -8.77 15.54
CA ASN A 311 20.16 -9.95 16.38
C ASN A 311 21.45 -10.55 16.96
N GLY A 312 22.40 -9.70 17.38
CA GLY A 312 23.73 -10.13 17.83
C GLY A 312 23.87 -10.47 19.31
N SER A 313 22.85 -10.22 20.14
CA SER A 313 22.94 -10.33 21.61
C SER A 313 24.02 -9.42 22.24
N VAL A 314 24.35 -8.30 21.60
CA VAL A 314 25.47 -7.43 21.98
C VAL A 314 25.00 -6.16 22.68
N ASN A 315 25.75 -5.77 23.72
CA ASN A 315 25.67 -4.43 24.29
C ASN A 315 26.39 -3.43 23.39
N LEU A 316 25.63 -2.65 22.64
CA LEU A 316 26.10 -1.63 21.72
C LEU A 316 26.90 -0.51 22.43
N ASP A 317 26.67 -0.27 23.73
CA ASP A 317 27.44 0.73 24.49
C ASP A 317 28.93 0.35 24.64
N THR A 318 29.23 -0.95 24.57
CA THR A 318 30.57 -1.51 24.75
C THR A 318 31.18 -2.04 23.46
N PHE A 319 30.40 -2.07 22.37
CA PHE A 319 30.86 -2.50 21.07
C PHE A 319 31.76 -1.44 20.44
N THR A 320 32.86 -1.86 19.82
CA THR A 320 33.85 -0.93 19.23
C THR A 320 34.16 -1.26 17.77
N LYS A 321 34.28 -0.22 16.96
CA LYS A 321 34.88 -0.25 15.61
C LYS A 321 36.22 0.46 15.67
N ASP A 322 37.32 -0.24 15.40
CA ASP A 322 38.69 0.32 15.46
C ASP A 322 39.01 1.06 16.78
N GLY A 323 38.53 0.52 17.91
CA GLY A 323 38.69 1.12 19.24
C GLY A 323 37.76 2.29 19.56
N LYS A 324 36.84 2.65 18.66
CA LYS A 324 35.84 3.72 18.86
C LYS A 324 34.48 3.17 19.23
N TYR A 325 33.80 3.80 20.18
CA TYR A 325 32.47 3.40 20.64
C TYR A 325 31.36 4.06 19.80
N ILE A 326 31.25 3.64 18.54
CA ILE A 326 30.42 4.31 17.53
C ILE A 326 28.90 4.24 17.79
N PHE A 327 28.43 3.29 18.61
CA PHE A 327 27.02 3.17 18.98
C PHE A 327 26.70 3.72 20.37
N ASN A 328 27.69 4.02 21.21
CA ASN A 328 27.44 4.46 22.58
C ASN A 328 27.08 5.95 22.59
N ARG A 329 25.82 6.31 22.84
CA ARG A 329 25.37 7.72 22.86
C ARG A 329 26.13 8.62 23.83
N ASN A 330 26.77 8.04 24.84
CA ASN A 330 27.57 8.76 25.84
C ASN A 330 29.06 8.89 25.45
N SER A 331 29.48 8.32 24.32
CA SER A 331 30.85 8.42 23.80
C SER A 331 31.00 9.66 22.91
N PRO A 332 32.18 10.34 22.93
CA PRO A 332 32.50 11.37 21.94
C PRO A 332 32.64 10.82 20.51
N ASP A 333 32.77 9.49 20.33
CA ASP A 333 32.83 8.85 19.02
C ASP A 333 31.46 8.73 18.35
N PHE A 334 30.38 8.82 19.12
CA PHE A 334 29.02 8.64 18.63
C PHE A 334 28.61 9.79 17.71
N LYS A 335 28.00 9.40 16.60
CA LYS A 335 27.32 10.31 15.67
C LYS A 335 25.89 9.83 15.53
N ASP A 336 24.96 10.75 15.58
CA ASP A 336 23.54 10.44 15.40
C ASP A 336 23.18 10.45 13.91
N SER A 337 22.75 9.30 13.39
CA SER A 337 22.18 9.16 12.04
C SER A 337 20.77 9.75 11.97
N GLY A 338 20.08 9.81 13.11
CA GLY A 338 18.70 10.26 13.25
C GLY A 338 17.65 9.15 13.06
N ALA A 339 18.06 7.93 12.69
CA ALA A 339 17.14 6.79 12.58
C ALA A 339 16.58 6.38 13.96
N ILE A 340 15.39 5.78 13.93
CA ILE A 340 14.75 5.11 15.06
C ILE A 340 15.24 3.67 15.07
N MET A 341 16.06 3.29 16.06
CA MET A 341 16.60 1.94 16.14
C MET A 341 15.78 1.06 17.09
N VAL A 342 15.37 -0.12 16.59
CA VAL A 342 14.34 -0.95 17.24
C VAL A 342 14.92 -2.25 17.82
N GLY A 343 14.75 -2.43 19.13
CA GLY A 343 15.03 -3.68 19.83
C GLY A 343 13.85 -4.65 19.81
N ALA A 344 14.11 -5.90 20.20
CA ALA A 344 13.11 -6.96 20.25
C ALA A 344 12.75 -7.34 21.70
N GLY A 345 11.46 -7.24 22.04
CA GLY A 345 10.88 -7.64 23.32
C GLY A 345 9.98 -8.88 23.22
N SER A 346 9.75 -9.58 24.33
CA SER A 346 8.83 -10.72 24.36
C SER A 346 7.38 -10.29 24.12
N SER A 347 6.54 -11.19 23.59
CA SER A 347 5.09 -10.97 23.42
C SER A 347 4.28 -10.92 24.73
N ASP A 348 4.86 -11.41 25.84
CA ASP A 348 4.18 -11.49 27.13
C ASP A 348 4.21 -10.14 27.86
N THR A 349 3.18 -9.85 28.67
CA THR A 349 3.22 -8.77 29.67
C THR A 349 3.73 -9.35 31.00
N SER A 350 4.83 -8.91 31.61
CA SER A 350 5.79 -7.83 31.36
C SER A 350 6.85 -8.15 30.29
N HIS A 351 7.02 -7.28 29.30
CA HIS A 351 7.92 -7.49 28.16
C HIS A 351 9.40 -7.55 28.57
N ASN A 352 10.10 -8.65 28.32
CA ASN A 352 11.55 -8.76 28.53
C ASN A 352 12.28 -8.57 27.21
N ARG A 353 13.50 -8.04 27.23
CA ARG A 353 14.38 -8.11 26.05
C ARG A 353 14.58 -9.57 25.63
N LEU A 354 14.41 -9.86 24.35
CA LEU A 354 14.70 -11.18 23.82
C LEU A 354 16.21 -11.43 23.77
N TRP A 355 16.62 -12.66 24.06
CA TRP A 355 18.03 -12.99 24.28
C TRP A 355 18.93 -12.65 23.09
N PHE A 356 18.41 -12.71 21.86
CA PHE A 356 19.13 -12.37 20.63
C PHE A 356 19.20 -10.86 20.35
N SER A 357 18.31 -10.04 20.92
CA SER A 357 18.25 -8.60 20.62
C SER A 357 19.52 -7.91 21.12
N ASN A 358 20.14 -7.11 20.27
CA ASN A 358 21.09 -6.11 20.71
C ASN A 358 20.42 -5.10 21.66
N TYR A 359 21.23 -4.45 22.49
CA TYR A 359 20.78 -3.53 23.53
C TYR A 359 21.82 -2.47 23.84
N GLY A 360 21.44 -1.41 24.54
CA GLY A 360 22.31 -0.30 24.89
C GLY A 360 21.65 1.04 24.58
N SER A 361 22.36 2.13 24.87
CA SER A 361 21.86 3.49 24.68
C SER A 361 21.49 3.82 23.24
N ARG A 362 21.97 3.07 22.23
CA ARG A 362 21.61 3.30 20.82
C ARG A 362 20.17 2.91 20.50
N ILE A 363 19.62 1.88 21.15
CA ILE A 363 18.26 1.40 20.91
C ILE A 363 17.28 2.44 21.45
N ASP A 364 16.40 2.94 20.58
CA ASP A 364 15.43 3.99 20.91
C ASP A 364 14.16 3.40 21.54
N VAL A 365 13.66 2.33 20.93
CA VAL A 365 12.36 1.72 21.21
C VAL A 365 12.43 0.21 21.03
N TYR A 366 11.41 -0.50 21.52
CA TYR A 366 11.21 -1.90 21.21
C TYR A 366 9.76 -2.18 20.82
N ALA A 367 9.52 -3.32 20.18
CA ALA A 367 8.19 -3.90 20.02
C ALA A 367 8.28 -5.42 20.18
N TRP A 368 7.20 -6.14 19.85
CA TRP A 368 7.21 -7.61 19.88
C TRP A 368 8.25 -8.13 18.88
N GLY A 369 9.23 -8.86 19.39
CA GLY A 369 10.24 -9.54 18.58
C GLY A 369 10.01 -11.04 18.48
N GLN A 370 8.85 -11.54 18.94
CA GLN A 370 8.46 -12.95 18.84
C GLN A 370 6.95 -13.12 18.76
N ASN A 371 6.51 -14.29 18.30
CA ASN A 371 5.10 -14.68 18.20
C ASN A 371 4.25 -13.66 17.41
N VAL A 372 4.85 -13.04 16.39
CA VAL A 372 4.18 -12.06 15.56
C VAL A 372 3.36 -12.79 14.50
N THR A 373 2.06 -12.48 14.49
CA THR A 373 1.12 -13.02 13.48
C THR A 373 1.02 -12.09 12.30
N THR A 374 1.41 -12.58 11.12
CA THR A 374 1.47 -11.79 9.88
C THR A 374 1.40 -12.71 8.65
N THR A 375 1.43 -12.13 7.45
CA THR A 375 1.54 -12.85 6.17
C THR A 375 2.89 -13.57 6.06
N THR A 376 3.00 -14.54 5.15
CA THR A 376 4.27 -15.21 4.85
C THR A 376 4.21 -15.77 3.43
N SER A 377 5.32 -16.31 2.93
CA SER A 377 5.35 -17.04 1.67
C SER A 377 6.07 -18.37 1.84
N ASN A 378 5.79 -19.29 0.92
CA ASN A 378 6.61 -20.48 0.79
C ASN A 378 7.58 -20.28 -0.36
N ASP A 379 8.83 -20.05 0.00
CA ASP A 379 9.94 -19.83 -0.92
C ASP A 379 10.08 -20.96 -1.98
N LYS A 380 9.75 -22.20 -1.62
CA LYS A 380 9.77 -23.34 -2.57
C LYS A 380 8.52 -23.42 -3.45
N TYR A 381 7.42 -22.80 -3.03
CA TYR A 381 6.11 -22.88 -3.68
C TYR A 381 5.46 -21.49 -3.76
N PRO A 382 6.02 -20.55 -4.55
CA PRO A 382 5.53 -19.17 -4.66
C PRO A 382 4.14 -19.04 -5.27
N SER A 383 3.58 -20.13 -5.83
CA SER A 383 2.20 -20.17 -6.30
C SER A 383 1.16 -20.14 -5.17
N ILE A 384 1.58 -20.39 -3.92
CA ILE A 384 0.71 -20.34 -2.74
C ILE A 384 0.74 -18.91 -2.20
N LYS A 385 -0.41 -18.23 -2.26
CA LYS A 385 -0.54 -16.78 -1.99
C LYS A 385 -1.35 -16.45 -0.73
N ASN A 386 -1.65 -17.46 0.08
CA ASN A 386 -2.59 -17.41 1.19
C ASN A 386 -1.99 -18.02 2.45
N LEU A 387 -0.72 -17.72 2.71
CA LEU A 387 0.01 -18.26 3.85
C LEU A 387 0.20 -17.21 4.92
N TYR A 388 -0.02 -17.63 6.16
CA TYR A 388 0.23 -16.80 7.34
C TYR A 388 1.13 -17.57 8.30
N THR A 389 1.80 -16.81 9.16
CA THR A 389 2.54 -17.34 10.31
C THR A 389 2.10 -16.65 11.60
N ASP A 390 2.24 -17.34 12.72
CA ASP A 390 2.18 -16.75 14.08
C ASP A 390 3.54 -16.81 14.78
N GLY A 391 4.60 -17.11 14.03
CA GLY A 391 5.95 -17.33 14.53
C GLY A 391 7.00 -16.40 13.93
N PHE A 392 6.63 -15.27 13.31
CA PHE A 392 7.64 -14.31 12.85
C PHE A 392 8.35 -13.71 14.08
N ASN A 393 9.68 -13.70 14.05
CA ASN A 393 10.52 -13.33 15.18
C ASN A 393 11.74 -12.52 14.74
N GLY A 394 12.44 -11.90 15.69
CA GLY A 394 13.65 -11.11 15.45
C GLY A 394 13.39 -9.63 15.70
N THR A 395 14.46 -8.83 15.69
CA THR A 395 14.30 -7.37 15.58
C THR A 395 13.49 -6.99 14.35
N SER A 396 13.54 -7.81 13.29
CA SER A 396 12.76 -7.66 12.06
C SER A 396 11.25 -7.87 12.20
N SER A 397 10.79 -8.49 13.28
CA SER A 397 9.36 -8.51 13.63
C SER A 397 8.98 -7.33 14.53
N ALA A 398 9.96 -6.66 15.16
CA ALA A 398 9.71 -5.51 16.02
C ALA A 398 9.73 -4.18 15.24
N SER A 399 10.66 -4.02 14.30
CA SER A 399 10.81 -2.82 13.48
C SER A 399 9.62 -2.48 12.58
N PRO A 400 8.91 -3.41 11.91
CA PRO A 400 7.70 -3.08 11.17
C PRO A 400 6.56 -2.59 12.07
N ILE A 401 6.42 -3.10 13.30
CA ILE A 401 5.43 -2.60 14.26
C ILE A 401 5.69 -1.11 14.56
N ILE A 402 6.96 -0.74 14.76
CA ILE A 402 7.38 0.65 14.97
C ILE A 402 7.22 1.49 13.70
N ALA A 403 7.50 0.93 12.52
CA ALA A 403 7.26 1.60 11.25
C ALA A 403 5.78 1.90 11.04
N GLY A 404 4.89 0.97 11.36
CA GLY A 404 3.44 1.18 11.40
C GLY A 404 3.05 2.32 12.33
N ALA A 405 3.54 2.32 13.58
CA ALA A 405 3.30 3.42 14.52
C ALA A 405 3.77 4.79 13.96
N ALA A 406 4.93 4.83 13.32
CA ALA A 406 5.44 6.04 12.68
C ALA A 406 4.54 6.51 11.52
N VAL A 407 4.04 5.58 10.69
CA VAL A 407 3.10 5.87 9.61
C VAL A 407 1.77 6.39 10.17
N ASN A 408 1.24 5.82 11.25
CA ASN A 408 0.03 6.31 11.92
C ASN A 408 0.21 7.75 12.40
N LEU A 409 1.32 8.05 13.09
CA LEU A 409 1.63 9.41 13.58
C LEU A 409 1.77 10.42 12.43
N GLN A 410 2.44 10.04 11.34
CA GLN A 410 2.62 10.92 10.19
C GLN A 410 1.30 11.20 9.47
N GLY A 411 0.44 10.19 9.30
CA GLY A 411 -0.87 10.37 8.69
C GLY A 411 -1.77 11.28 9.52
N ILE A 412 -1.79 11.10 10.85
CA ILE A 412 -2.50 11.98 11.79
C ILE A 412 -1.94 13.40 11.74
N ALA A 413 -0.61 13.57 11.70
CA ALA A 413 0.02 14.88 11.58
C ALA A 413 -0.41 15.60 10.30
N LYS A 414 -0.37 14.92 9.14
CA LYS A 414 -0.85 15.50 7.88
C LYS A 414 -2.33 15.90 7.98
N ALA A 415 -3.18 15.05 8.55
CA ALA A 415 -4.62 15.31 8.67
C ALA A 415 -4.97 16.43 9.68
N LYS A 416 -4.26 16.53 10.80
CA LYS A 416 -4.56 17.47 11.90
C LYS A 416 -3.78 18.77 11.84
N LEU A 417 -2.53 18.72 11.36
CA LEU A 417 -1.62 19.87 11.32
C LEU A 417 -1.42 20.43 9.91
N GLY A 418 -1.85 19.70 8.87
CA GLY A 418 -1.60 20.06 7.46
C GLY A 418 -0.14 19.89 7.03
N LYS A 419 0.71 19.31 7.90
CA LYS A 419 2.12 19.04 7.65
C LYS A 419 2.57 17.81 8.45
N PRO A 420 3.55 17.05 7.96
CA PRO A 420 4.12 15.93 8.71
C PRO A 420 4.94 16.41 9.93
N PHE A 421 5.17 15.49 10.86
CA PHE A 421 6.23 15.64 11.87
C PHE A 421 7.60 15.49 11.22
N THR A 422 8.60 16.17 11.77
CA THR A 422 10.00 15.91 11.42
C THR A 422 10.43 14.53 11.94
N PRO A 423 11.43 13.87 11.34
CA PRO A 423 11.93 12.58 11.81
C PRO A 423 12.35 12.60 13.29
N LYS A 424 12.93 13.71 13.75
CA LYS A 424 13.29 13.88 15.16
C LYS A 424 12.05 13.90 16.06
N GLU A 425 11.00 14.64 15.69
CA GLU A 425 9.75 14.67 16.46
C GLU A 425 9.12 13.27 16.53
N VAL A 426 9.10 12.50 15.42
CA VAL A 426 8.59 11.12 15.44
C VAL A 426 9.41 10.24 16.37
N ARG A 427 10.75 10.29 16.29
CA ARG A 427 11.63 9.53 17.18
C ARG A 427 11.43 9.90 18.64
N ASP A 428 11.37 11.19 18.95
CA ASP A 428 11.16 11.69 20.31
C ASP A 428 9.80 11.21 20.87
N LEU A 429 8.74 11.24 20.06
CA LEU A 429 7.39 10.80 20.46
C LEU A 429 7.33 9.29 20.71
N LEU A 430 7.92 8.48 19.83
CA LEU A 430 7.87 7.02 19.96
C LEU A 430 8.78 6.49 21.08
N SER A 431 9.87 7.22 21.41
CA SER A 431 10.83 6.84 22.46
C SER A 431 10.57 7.49 23.83
N ASP A 432 9.48 8.24 23.97
CA ASP A 432 9.14 8.94 25.21
C ASP A 432 8.75 7.94 26.31
N GLN A 433 9.54 7.93 27.38
CA GLN A 433 9.35 7.06 28.55
C GLN A 433 8.04 7.35 29.29
N GLU A 434 7.46 8.55 29.15
CA GLU A 434 6.20 8.93 29.80
C GLU A 434 4.96 8.38 29.07
N THR A 435 5.09 8.07 27.78
CA THR A 435 3.99 7.61 26.91
C THR A 435 4.30 6.28 26.25
N GLY A 436 5.25 5.52 26.80
CA GLY A 436 5.62 4.20 26.32
C GLY A 436 5.54 3.16 27.43
N THR A 437 5.30 1.91 27.05
CA THR A 437 5.34 0.76 27.93
C THR A 437 6.81 0.40 28.22
N PRO A 438 7.26 0.43 29.49
CA PRO A 438 8.60 0.00 29.85
C PRO A 438 8.75 -1.51 29.71
N SER A 439 9.96 -1.95 29.37
CA SER A 439 10.36 -3.34 29.53
C SER A 439 10.34 -3.76 31.00
N ASN A 440 10.35 -5.05 31.27
CA ASN A 440 10.26 -5.64 32.60
C ASN A 440 11.43 -5.20 33.50
N ASN A 441 12.63 -5.09 32.94
CA ASN A 441 13.80 -4.62 33.68
C ASN A 441 14.58 -3.58 32.85
N PRO A 442 14.11 -2.33 32.74
CA PRO A 442 14.67 -1.34 31.81
C PRO A 442 16.17 -1.09 32.00
N SER A 443 16.66 -1.16 33.25
CA SER A 443 18.08 -0.99 33.57
C SER A 443 19.00 -2.08 33.00
N SER A 444 18.50 -3.31 32.85
CA SER A 444 19.25 -4.43 32.26
C SER A 444 18.90 -4.66 30.79
N ASP A 445 17.63 -4.46 30.44
CA ASP A 445 17.12 -4.70 29.10
C ASP A 445 17.66 -3.65 28.12
N LYS A 446 17.68 -2.36 28.49
CA LYS A 446 18.25 -1.26 27.68
C LYS A 446 17.82 -1.29 26.20
N ILE A 447 16.51 -1.45 25.97
CA ILE A 447 15.88 -1.44 24.64
C ILE A 447 14.82 -0.34 24.50
N GLY A 448 14.86 0.69 25.35
CA GLY A 448 13.88 1.77 25.34
C GLY A 448 12.50 1.33 25.85
N VAL A 449 11.45 1.89 25.24
CA VAL A 449 10.02 1.61 25.52
C VAL A 449 9.32 1.11 24.27
N MET A 450 8.20 0.41 24.45
CA MET A 450 7.24 0.16 23.37
C MET A 450 6.22 1.29 23.31
N PRO A 451 6.08 2.02 22.19
CA PRO A 451 5.23 3.20 22.13
C PRO A 451 3.77 2.86 22.39
N ASP A 452 3.08 3.67 23.19
CA ASP A 452 1.62 3.64 23.34
C ASP A 452 1.03 4.80 22.53
N LEU A 453 0.47 4.48 21.35
CA LEU A 453 -0.10 5.49 20.45
C LEU A 453 -1.23 6.28 21.14
N LYS A 454 -2.02 5.67 22.03
CA LYS A 454 -3.08 6.37 22.76
C LYS A 454 -2.50 7.40 23.71
N ALA A 455 -1.49 7.03 24.50
CA ALA A 455 -0.82 7.96 25.40
C ALA A 455 -0.13 9.11 24.63
N ILE A 456 0.58 8.79 23.54
CA ILE A 456 1.25 9.78 22.67
C ILE A 456 0.22 10.76 22.08
N LEU A 457 -0.83 10.25 21.45
CA LEU A 457 -1.85 11.05 20.78
C LEU A 457 -2.63 11.92 21.78
N ASN A 458 -2.93 11.40 22.97
CA ASN A 458 -3.53 12.18 24.05
C ASN A 458 -2.62 13.30 24.56
N LYS A 459 -1.32 13.04 24.72
CA LYS A 459 -0.32 14.06 25.09
C LYS A 459 -0.24 15.18 24.04
N LEU A 460 -0.43 14.85 22.77
CA LEU A 460 -0.49 15.81 21.65
C LEU A 460 -1.85 16.53 21.53
N GLY A 461 -2.86 16.13 22.30
CA GLY A 461 -4.23 16.65 22.17
C GLY A 461 -4.97 16.13 20.93
N PHE A 462 -4.47 15.07 20.31
CA PHE A 462 -5.15 14.35 19.25
C PHE A 462 -6.00 13.25 19.87
N THR A 463 -7.24 13.61 20.21
CA THR A 463 -8.23 12.63 20.66
C THR A 463 -9.14 12.22 19.51
N PRO A 464 -9.77 11.04 19.58
CA PRO A 464 -10.90 10.69 18.74
C PRO A 464 -11.95 11.78 18.83
N ALA A 465 -12.76 11.93 17.79
CA ALA A 465 -13.90 12.83 17.86
C ALA A 465 -14.78 12.42 19.05
N THR A 466 -15.11 13.38 19.92
CA THR A 466 -15.95 13.15 21.12
C THR A 466 -17.40 12.79 20.77
N SER A 467 -17.70 12.48 19.52
CA SER A 467 -19.02 12.11 19.01
C SER A 467 -18.79 11.27 17.76
N ILE A 468 -19.44 10.10 17.72
CA ILE A 468 -19.41 9.20 16.57
C ILE A 468 -19.85 9.98 15.32
N VAL A 469 -19.04 10.01 14.28
CA VAL A 469 -19.33 10.73 13.04
C VAL A 469 -19.92 9.76 12.02
N LEU A 470 -21.22 9.83 11.83
CA LEU A 470 -22.00 9.05 10.87
C LEU A 470 -22.08 9.74 9.50
N GLN A 471 -21.88 8.96 8.44
CA GLN A 471 -22.02 9.35 7.04
C GLN A 471 -22.74 8.26 6.23
N ALA A 472 -23.31 8.63 5.08
CA ALA A 472 -23.83 7.69 4.09
C ALA A 472 -22.90 7.66 2.89
N THR A 473 -22.48 6.47 2.46
CA THR A 473 -21.42 6.30 1.46
C THR A 473 -21.89 5.68 0.15
N ASP A 474 -22.96 4.89 0.18
CA ASP A 474 -23.62 4.37 -1.03
C ASP A 474 -25.14 4.56 -0.89
N ILE A 475 -25.72 5.41 -1.73
CA ILE A 475 -27.15 5.73 -1.71
C ILE A 475 -27.75 5.18 -3.00
N GLN A 476 -28.67 4.23 -2.87
CA GLN A 476 -29.38 3.62 -4.00
C GLN A 476 -30.88 3.88 -3.89
N THR A 477 -31.67 3.29 -4.78
CA THR A 477 -33.13 3.44 -4.82
C THR A 477 -33.81 2.76 -3.65
N ASP A 478 -33.29 1.62 -3.21
CA ASP A 478 -33.89 0.76 -2.18
C ASP A 478 -32.97 0.47 -0.99
N ARG A 479 -31.77 1.06 -0.97
CA ARG A 479 -30.80 0.86 0.11
C ARG A 479 -29.90 2.07 0.34
N VAL A 480 -29.39 2.15 1.57
CA VAL A 480 -28.37 3.13 1.98
C VAL A 480 -27.30 2.42 2.79
N THR A 481 -26.04 2.57 2.40
CA THR A 481 -24.88 2.16 3.19
C THR A 481 -24.46 3.32 4.10
N LEU A 482 -24.42 3.02 5.40
CA LEU A 482 -24.01 3.90 6.48
C LEU A 482 -22.62 3.49 6.98
N LYS A 483 -21.76 4.47 7.26
CA LYS A 483 -20.41 4.27 7.83
C LYS A 483 -20.15 5.32 8.90
N TRP A 484 -19.46 4.95 9.97
CA TRP A 484 -19.14 5.89 11.04
C TRP A 484 -17.77 5.69 11.66
N SER A 485 -17.27 6.73 12.34
CA SER A 485 -16.03 6.64 13.11
C SER A 485 -16.17 5.64 14.25
N PRO A 486 -15.22 4.72 14.46
CA PRO A 486 -15.27 3.77 15.57
C PRO A 486 -15.35 4.46 16.93
N TYR A 487 -16.05 3.85 17.88
CA TYR A 487 -16.03 4.23 19.29
C TYR A 487 -14.89 3.51 20.01
N ASP A 488 -14.22 4.21 20.93
CA ASP A 488 -13.13 3.68 21.78
C ASP A 488 -13.75 2.82 22.89
N PHE A 489 -14.03 1.56 22.59
CA PHE A 489 -14.48 0.57 23.57
C PHE A 489 -13.33 0.15 24.49
N ASP A 490 -13.65 -0.21 25.73
CA ASP A 490 -12.69 -0.88 26.60
C ASP A 490 -12.20 -2.19 25.96
N GLU A 491 -10.94 -2.56 26.16
CA GLU A 491 -10.28 -3.72 25.54
C GLU A 491 -10.98 -5.08 25.76
N ASN A 492 -11.84 -5.17 26.78
CA ASN A 492 -12.61 -6.36 27.13
C ASN A 492 -14.02 -6.36 26.53
N GLN A 493 -14.43 -5.29 25.88
CA GLN A 493 -15.76 -5.12 25.29
C GLN A 493 -15.70 -5.38 23.79
N GLU A 494 -16.67 -6.15 23.30
CA GLU A 494 -16.86 -6.34 21.87
C GLU A 494 -17.54 -5.08 21.30
N PRO A 495 -17.04 -4.49 20.20
CA PRO A 495 -17.67 -3.35 19.58
C PRO A 495 -19.14 -3.65 19.23
N LYS A 496 -20.06 -2.84 19.74
CA LYS A 496 -21.52 -2.98 19.51
C LYS A 496 -22.13 -1.64 19.17
N TYR A 497 -22.94 -1.60 18.12
CA TYR A 497 -23.60 -0.39 17.65
C TYR A 497 -25.08 -0.63 17.36
N ASN A 498 -25.93 0.20 17.97
CA ASN A 498 -27.35 0.28 17.68
C ASN A 498 -27.59 1.22 16.48
N VAL A 499 -28.25 0.71 15.44
CA VAL A 499 -28.56 1.47 14.22
C VAL A 499 -30.02 1.91 14.26
N TYR A 500 -30.27 3.21 14.15
CA TYR A 500 -31.62 3.79 14.16
C TYR A 500 -31.98 4.37 12.79
N CYS A 501 -33.19 4.09 12.33
CA CYS A 501 -33.81 4.69 11.15
C CYS A 501 -35.12 5.36 11.56
N ASN A 502 -35.28 6.66 11.29
CA ASN A 502 -36.41 7.48 11.70
C ASN A 502 -36.72 7.36 13.20
N GLY A 503 -35.67 7.30 14.02
CA GLY A 503 -35.76 7.17 15.49
C GLY A 503 -36.08 5.76 16.01
N VAL A 504 -36.27 4.77 15.14
CA VAL A 504 -36.54 3.38 15.51
C VAL A 504 -35.28 2.53 15.38
N LEU A 505 -34.95 1.73 16.41
CA LEU A 505 -33.86 0.75 16.35
C LEU A 505 -34.20 -0.29 15.26
N VAL A 506 -33.39 -0.34 14.21
CA VAL A 506 -33.60 -1.27 13.09
C VAL A 506 -32.73 -2.52 13.22
N GLN A 507 -31.52 -2.40 13.77
CA GLN A 507 -30.62 -3.53 14.01
C GLN A 507 -29.48 -3.15 14.95
N GLY A 508 -28.85 -4.16 15.54
CA GLY A 508 -27.55 -4.05 16.17
C GLY A 508 -26.47 -4.63 15.25
N VAL A 509 -25.32 -3.98 15.18
CA VAL A 509 -24.17 -4.42 14.40
C VAL A 509 -22.90 -4.34 15.25
N PHE A 510 -21.87 -5.07 14.85
CA PHE A 510 -20.58 -5.06 15.53
C PHE A 510 -19.57 -4.17 14.81
N ASP A 511 -19.72 -4.06 13.50
CA ASP A 511 -18.91 -3.20 12.67
C ASP A 511 -19.50 -1.78 12.61
N PRO A 512 -18.67 -0.73 12.50
CA PRO A 512 -19.06 0.65 12.37
C PRO A 512 -19.52 1.01 10.94
N PHE A 513 -20.15 0.04 10.27
CA PHE A 513 -20.84 0.24 9.01
C PHE A 513 -22.03 -0.71 8.91
N THR A 514 -22.99 -0.36 8.06
CA THR A 514 -24.03 -1.29 7.65
C THR A 514 -24.79 -0.79 6.42
N THR A 515 -25.41 -1.70 5.69
CA THR A 515 -26.39 -1.37 4.66
C THR A 515 -27.81 -1.58 5.17
N ILE A 516 -28.64 -0.54 5.10
CA ILE A 516 -30.08 -0.63 5.35
C ILE A 516 -30.77 -0.86 4.01
N ASN A 517 -31.34 -2.04 3.84
CA ASN A 517 -32.03 -2.47 2.63
C ASN A 517 -33.56 -2.22 2.73
N HIS A 518 -34.27 -2.48 1.62
CA HIS A 518 -35.73 -2.43 1.52
C HIS A 518 -36.33 -1.04 1.84
N LEU A 519 -35.56 0.03 1.58
CA LEU A 519 -36.02 1.40 1.64
C LEU A 519 -36.89 1.73 0.42
N GLN A 520 -37.72 2.75 0.54
CA GLN A 520 -38.55 3.24 -0.54
C GLN A 520 -37.74 4.22 -1.41
N PRO A 521 -37.87 4.18 -2.74
CA PRO A 521 -37.25 5.16 -3.63
C PRO A 521 -37.71 6.60 -3.35
N ASN A 522 -36.86 7.58 -3.68
CA ASN A 522 -37.13 9.02 -3.53
C ASN A 522 -37.60 9.44 -2.12
N THR A 523 -37.26 8.67 -1.09
CA THR A 523 -37.77 8.87 0.26
C THR A 523 -36.63 9.32 1.16
N GLU A 524 -36.89 10.35 1.96
CA GLU A 524 -35.93 10.84 2.96
C GLU A 524 -36.04 10.01 4.24
N TYR A 525 -34.89 9.56 4.73
CA TYR A 525 -34.72 8.83 5.98
C TYR A 525 -33.77 9.61 6.89
N THR A 526 -34.01 9.51 8.20
CA THR A 526 -33.07 9.97 9.23
C THR A 526 -32.34 8.76 9.81
N PHE A 527 -31.01 8.83 9.85
CA PHE A 527 -30.18 7.78 10.42
C PHE A 527 -29.36 8.31 11.60
N LYS A 528 -29.24 7.48 12.63
CA LYS A 528 -28.43 7.75 13.82
C LYS A 528 -27.88 6.44 14.35
N ILE A 529 -26.66 6.45 14.85
CA ILE A 529 -26.01 5.28 15.46
C ILE A 529 -25.77 5.56 16.94
N ALA A 530 -25.72 4.51 17.76
CA ALA A 530 -25.15 4.58 19.09
C ALA A 530 -24.19 3.43 19.36
N ALA A 531 -22.99 3.72 19.88
CA ALA A 531 -22.18 2.71 20.56
C ALA A 531 -22.96 2.17 21.77
N ALA A 532 -22.79 0.88 22.06
CA ALA A 532 -23.56 0.19 23.07
C ALA A 532 -22.70 -0.74 23.93
N ASP A 533 -23.08 -0.92 25.19
CA ASP A 533 -22.40 -1.83 26.11
C ASP A 533 -22.72 -3.31 25.79
N ASP A 534 -22.19 -4.23 26.61
CA ASP A 534 -22.41 -5.66 26.41
C ASP A 534 -23.88 -6.10 26.45
N ASN A 535 -24.74 -5.31 27.08
CA ASN A 535 -26.17 -5.52 27.19
C ASN A 535 -26.98 -4.70 26.15
N TRP A 536 -26.30 -4.15 25.13
CA TRP A 536 -26.88 -3.28 24.10
C TRP A 536 -27.46 -1.95 24.61
N ASN A 537 -27.09 -1.52 25.82
CA ASN A 537 -27.47 -0.20 26.31
C ASN A 537 -26.63 0.88 25.63
N VAL A 538 -27.26 1.99 25.26
CA VAL A 538 -26.60 3.11 24.60
C VAL A 538 -25.53 3.73 25.51
N LEU A 539 -24.29 3.73 25.05
CA LEU A 539 -23.16 4.45 25.63
C LEU A 539 -23.10 5.87 25.06
N GLN A 540 -23.06 5.99 23.73
CA GLN A 540 -22.89 7.26 23.05
C GLN A 540 -23.55 7.28 21.67
N PHE A 541 -24.27 8.35 21.36
CA PHE A 541 -24.86 8.60 20.04
C PHE A 541 -23.90 9.27 19.05
N SER A 542 -24.11 9.01 17.77
CA SER A 542 -23.56 9.76 16.64
C SER A 542 -24.29 11.08 16.36
N ASN A 543 -23.77 11.87 15.42
CA ASN A 543 -24.60 12.83 14.70
C ASN A 543 -25.74 12.12 13.96
N GLU A 544 -26.85 12.83 13.78
CA GLU A 544 -27.95 12.37 12.93
C GLU A 544 -27.74 12.87 11.50
N ILE A 545 -27.97 12.01 10.51
CA ILE A 545 -27.92 12.39 9.10
C ILE A 545 -29.28 12.20 8.44
N LYS A 546 -29.56 13.05 7.45
CA LYS A 546 -30.71 12.90 6.55
C LYS A 546 -30.22 12.41 5.20
N VAL A 547 -30.78 11.30 4.74
CA VAL A 547 -30.40 10.67 3.49
C VAL A 547 -31.65 10.43 2.68
N LYS A 548 -31.66 10.94 1.45
CA LYS A 548 -32.74 10.70 0.51
C LYS A 548 -32.31 9.61 -0.46
N THR A 549 -33.01 8.49 -0.49
CA THR A 549 -32.77 7.41 -1.48
C THR A 549 -32.90 7.96 -2.89
N LYS A 550 -32.18 7.35 -3.84
CA LYS A 550 -32.31 7.73 -5.24
C LYS A 550 -33.75 7.55 -5.69
N GLN A 551 -34.20 8.42 -6.57
CA GLN A 551 -35.46 8.21 -7.26
C GLN A 551 -35.33 6.98 -8.17
N ASN A 552 -36.37 6.17 -8.28
CA ASN A 552 -36.46 5.24 -9.41
C ASN A 552 -36.32 6.08 -10.68
N GLU A 553 -35.41 5.73 -11.59
CA GLU A 553 -35.32 6.41 -12.90
C GLU A 553 -36.57 6.20 -13.78
N GLU A 554 -37.66 5.67 -13.23
CA GLU A 554 -39.00 5.77 -13.80
C GLU A 554 -39.64 7.12 -13.46
N GLU A 555 -39.17 8.18 -14.10
CA GLU A 555 -39.99 9.20 -14.78
C GLU A 555 -39.10 10.29 -15.38
N LEU A 556 -39.12 10.40 -16.73
CA LEU A 556 -38.40 11.31 -17.65
C LEU A 556 -37.09 10.71 -18.23
N ASN A 557 -36.99 10.33 -19.51
CA ASN A 557 -37.32 11.11 -20.70
C ASN A 557 -37.62 10.16 -21.87
N GLU A 558 -38.66 10.44 -22.63
CA GLU A 558 -38.95 9.74 -23.88
C GLU A 558 -37.72 9.84 -24.81
N VAL A 559 -37.36 8.73 -25.45
CA VAL A 559 -36.19 8.64 -26.34
C VAL A 559 -36.63 8.20 -27.72
N GLN A 560 -36.09 8.84 -28.75
CA GLN A 560 -36.11 8.33 -30.11
C GLN A 560 -34.80 7.59 -30.40
N ILE A 561 -34.91 6.39 -30.98
CA ILE A 561 -33.76 5.61 -31.44
C ILE A 561 -33.51 6.00 -32.90
N VAL A 562 -32.50 6.83 -33.13
CA VAL A 562 -32.19 7.43 -34.44
C VAL A 562 -31.14 6.59 -35.15
N THR A 563 -31.37 6.18 -36.39
CA THR A 563 -30.36 5.43 -37.17
C THR A 563 -29.17 6.32 -37.51
N ALA A 564 -27.95 5.78 -37.40
CA ALA A 564 -26.76 6.50 -37.86
C ALA A 564 -26.72 6.66 -39.39
N LEU A 565 -27.44 5.83 -40.16
CA LEU A 565 -27.39 5.82 -41.63
C LEU A 565 -27.60 7.21 -42.25
N ASN A 566 -28.60 7.94 -41.75
CA ASN A 566 -28.96 9.29 -42.20
C ASN A 566 -29.19 10.30 -41.06
N ASP A 567 -28.96 9.90 -39.79
CA ASP A 567 -29.13 10.71 -38.57
C ASP A 567 -30.51 11.37 -38.38
N THR A 568 -31.52 10.92 -39.13
CA THR A 568 -32.83 11.58 -39.20
C THR A 568 -34.01 10.62 -39.06
N SER A 569 -33.92 9.40 -39.59
CA SER A 569 -34.96 8.37 -39.42
C SER A 569 -34.87 7.70 -38.05
N VAL A 570 -36.03 7.26 -37.53
CA VAL A 570 -36.19 6.73 -36.18
C VAL A 570 -36.89 5.37 -36.19
N VAL A 571 -36.61 4.56 -35.16
CA VAL A 571 -37.33 3.29 -34.92
C VAL A 571 -38.78 3.60 -34.54
N ASP A 572 -39.71 3.11 -35.36
CA ASP A 572 -41.14 3.41 -35.35
C ASP A 572 -41.95 2.11 -35.17
N LEU A 573 -42.90 2.14 -34.22
CA LEU A 573 -43.85 1.06 -34.00
C LEU A 573 -45.09 1.23 -34.89
N ASN A 574 -45.32 0.27 -35.79
CA ASN A 574 -46.60 0.15 -36.48
C ASN A 574 -47.68 -0.33 -35.50
N ARG A 575 -48.59 0.58 -35.16
CA ARG A 575 -49.67 0.34 -34.18
C ARG A 575 -50.70 -0.70 -34.63
N SER A 576 -50.73 -1.06 -35.92
CA SER A 576 -51.74 -1.97 -36.47
C SER A 576 -51.34 -3.44 -36.35
N ASP A 577 -50.04 -3.74 -36.42
CA ASP A 577 -49.52 -5.12 -36.47
C ASP A 577 -48.35 -5.37 -35.50
N SER A 578 -48.00 -4.37 -34.67
CA SER A 578 -46.85 -4.39 -33.75
C SER A 578 -45.49 -4.59 -34.42
N GLY A 579 -45.41 -4.44 -35.74
CA GLY A 579 -44.16 -4.43 -36.48
C GLY A 579 -43.32 -3.21 -36.17
N VAL A 580 -42.00 -3.37 -36.17
CA VAL A 580 -41.05 -2.28 -35.89
C VAL A 580 -40.25 -2.00 -37.16
N THR A 581 -40.32 -0.76 -37.63
CA THR A 581 -39.70 -0.31 -38.88
C THR A 581 -38.92 0.98 -38.66
N LEU A 582 -38.12 1.35 -39.65
CA LEU A 582 -37.49 2.65 -39.73
C LEU A 582 -38.45 3.61 -40.45
N TRP A 583 -38.61 4.82 -39.90
CA TRP A 583 -39.49 5.83 -40.47
C TRP A 583 -38.93 7.24 -40.31
N SER A 584 -39.32 8.15 -41.19
CA SER A 584 -39.00 9.57 -41.10
C SER A 584 -39.57 10.15 -39.80
N ASN A 585 -38.76 10.86 -39.03
CA ASN A 585 -39.19 11.44 -37.76
C ASN A 585 -40.36 12.43 -37.95
N HIS A 586 -41.51 12.11 -37.37
CA HIS A 586 -42.70 12.97 -37.29
C HIS A 586 -43.10 13.30 -35.84
N GLY A 587 -42.34 12.79 -34.86
CA GLY A 587 -42.51 13.10 -33.44
C GLY A 587 -43.70 12.40 -32.76
N GLY A 588 -44.37 11.48 -33.44
CA GLY A 588 -45.48 10.71 -32.87
C GLY A 588 -45.05 9.76 -31.76
N ASP A 589 -45.95 9.43 -30.84
CA ASP A 589 -45.66 8.58 -29.67
C ASP A 589 -45.20 7.15 -30.04
N ASN A 590 -45.51 6.68 -31.24
CA ASN A 590 -45.01 5.40 -31.77
C ASN A 590 -43.53 5.45 -32.17
N GLN A 591 -42.91 6.63 -32.21
CA GLN A 591 -41.48 6.80 -32.44
C GLN A 591 -40.69 6.99 -31.15
N LYS A 592 -41.38 6.96 -30.00
CA LYS A 592 -40.81 7.26 -28.70
C LYS A 592 -40.81 6.01 -27.83
N TRP A 593 -39.71 5.84 -27.11
CA TRP A 593 -39.42 4.66 -26.31
C TRP A 593 -38.93 5.09 -24.92
N LYS A 594 -39.20 4.26 -23.93
CA LYS A 594 -38.67 4.41 -22.57
C LYS A 594 -37.73 3.25 -22.27
N PHE A 595 -36.50 3.57 -21.94
CA PHE A 595 -35.51 2.61 -21.51
C PHE A 595 -35.66 2.42 -20.00
N VAL A 596 -36.01 1.21 -19.57
CA VAL A 596 -36.16 0.85 -18.16
C VAL A 596 -35.11 -0.21 -17.83
N TYR A 597 -34.15 0.14 -16.99
CA TYR A 597 -33.10 -0.77 -16.57
C TYR A 597 -33.64 -1.79 -15.57
N ASP A 598 -33.50 -3.07 -15.89
CA ASP A 598 -33.93 -4.20 -15.09
C ASP A 598 -33.12 -5.45 -15.47
N ARG A 599 -32.68 -6.23 -14.47
CA ARG A 599 -31.87 -7.46 -14.66
C ARG A 599 -30.65 -7.26 -15.56
N ASP A 600 -29.77 -6.32 -15.22
CA ASP A 600 -28.51 -6.05 -15.95
C ASP A 600 -28.67 -5.66 -17.43
N ALA A 601 -29.87 -5.28 -17.86
CA ALA A 601 -30.19 -4.89 -19.23
C ALA A 601 -31.38 -3.91 -19.24
N TYR A 602 -31.81 -3.46 -20.42
CA TYR A 602 -32.94 -2.54 -20.59
C TYR A 602 -34.14 -3.22 -21.22
N GLN A 603 -35.32 -3.00 -20.64
CA GLN A 603 -36.58 -3.06 -21.38
C GLN A 603 -36.75 -1.76 -22.17
N ILE A 604 -37.07 -1.86 -23.45
CA ILE A 604 -37.36 -0.71 -24.31
C ILE A 604 -38.88 -0.64 -24.50
N LYS A 605 -39.56 0.05 -23.58
CA LYS A 605 -41.03 0.15 -23.51
C LYS A 605 -41.56 1.15 -24.54
N SER A 606 -42.64 0.82 -25.24
CA SER A 606 -43.30 1.76 -26.16
C SER A 606 -44.00 2.87 -25.40
N VAL A 607 -43.91 4.11 -25.90
CA VAL A 607 -44.70 5.24 -25.37
C VAL A 607 -46.13 5.18 -25.89
N SER A 608 -46.35 4.75 -27.14
CA SER A 608 -47.70 4.62 -27.72
C SER A 608 -48.57 3.54 -27.09
N ASP A 609 -47.96 2.48 -26.53
CA ASP A 609 -48.64 1.48 -25.71
C ASP A 609 -47.70 0.96 -24.62
N LYS A 610 -47.98 1.36 -23.38
CA LYS A 610 -47.12 1.06 -22.21
C LYS A 610 -47.02 -0.42 -21.88
N ASN A 611 -47.92 -1.27 -22.42
CA ASN A 611 -47.86 -2.70 -22.20
C ASN A 611 -46.85 -3.39 -23.13
N LEU A 612 -46.39 -2.72 -24.18
CA LEU A 612 -45.50 -3.29 -25.19
C LEU A 612 -44.02 -2.95 -24.93
N VAL A 613 -43.15 -3.94 -25.11
CA VAL A 613 -41.69 -3.80 -25.13
C VAL A 613 -41.13 -4.23 -26.48
N LEU A 614 -40.03 -3.60 -26.91
CA LEU A 614 -39.25 -4.06 -28.05
C LEU A 614 -38.66 -5.44 -27.76
N ALA A 615 -38.87 -6.40 -28.66
CA ALA A 615 -38.43 -7.77 -28.48
C ALA A 615 -37.92 -8.37 -29.79
N TRP A 616 -37.07 -9.38 -29.67
CA TRP A 616 -36.72 -10.28 -30.76
C TRP A 616 -37.61 -11.52 -30.73
N ASN A 617 -38.20 -11.89 -31.89
CA ASN A 617 -38.95 -13.14 -32.03
C ASN A 617 -37.95 -14.32 -32.11
N ALA A 618 -37.55 -14.85 -30.96
CA ALA A 618 -36.47 -15.81 -30.80
C ALA A 618 -36.84 -17.27 -31.18
N ILE A 619 -37.53 -17.46 -32.31
CA ILE A 619 -37.70 -18.76 -32.95
C ILE A 619 -36.53 -19.03 -33.92
N PRO A 620 -36.19 -20.30 -34.22
CA PRO A 620 -35.06 -20.63 -35.09
C PRO A 620 -35.08 -19.85 -36.43
N ASN A 621 -33.94 -19.24 -36.78
CA ASN A 621 -33.73 -18.44 -38.00
C ASN A 621 -34.55 -17.14 -38.13
N SER A 622 -35.34 -16.77 -37.13
CA SER A 622 -36.06 -15.49 -37.15
C SER A 622 -35.12 -14.34 -36.88
N LYS A 623 -35.23 -13.30 -37.71
CA LYS A 623 -34.56 -12.00 -37.53
C LYS A 623 -35.55 -10.91 -37.09
N GLN A 624 -36.80 -11.27 -36.84
CA GLN A 624 -37.88 -10.31 -36.67
C GLN A 624 -37.77 -9.58 -35.33
N VAL A 625 -37.74 -8.25 -35.38
CA VAL A 625 -37.94 -7.36 -34.24
C VAL A 625 -39.36 -6.83 -34.28
N PHE A 626 -40.02 -6.82 -33.14
CA PHE A 626 -41.42 -6.44 -32.99
C PHE A 626 -41.67 -5.91 -31.58
N ALA A 627 -42.83 -5.33 -31.33
CA ALA A 627 -43.26 -4.97 -29.98
C ALA A 627 -44.27 -5.99 -29.44
N THR A 628 -44.15 -6.36 -28.17
CA THR A 628 -44.97 -7.42 -27.55
C THR A 628 -45.24 -7.15 -26.08
N PRO A 629 -46.33 -7.66 -25.48
CA PRO A 629 -46.49 -7.66 -24.05
C PRO A 629 -45.27 -8.24 -23.34
N ASN A 630 -44.84 -7.57 -22.28
CA ASN A 630 -43.64 -7.99 -21.58
C ASN A 630 -43.88 -9.26 -20.75
N GLU A 631 -43.32 -10.37 -21.21
CA GLU A 631 -43.31 -11.66 -20.50
C GLU A 631 -42.02 -11.90 -19.69
N TYR A 632 -41.16 -10.87 -19.53
CA TYR A 632 -39.89 -10.94 -18.78
C TYR A 632 -38.90 -11.99 -19.29
N LYS A 633 -39.00 -12.39 -20.56
CA LYS A 633 -38.08 -13.30 -21.24
C LYS A 633 -36.80 -12.58 -21.65
N GLU A 634 -35.66 -13.27 -21.71
CA GLU A 634 -34.38 -12.66 -22.06
C GLU A 634 -34.38 -11.95 -23.42
N GLU A 635 -35.12 -12.46 -24.41
CA GLU A 635 -35.26 -11.82 -25.72
C GLU A 635 -35.99 -10.46 -25.71
N HIS A 636 -36.60 -10.07 -24.58
CA HIS A 636 -37.27 -8.77 -24.38
C HIS A 636 -36.34 -7.71 -23.75
N TYR A 637 -35.09 -8.09 -23.43
CA TYR A 637 -34.11 -7.22 -22.81
C TYR A 637 -32.96 -6.90 -23.76
N TRP A 638 -32.42 -5.69 -23.65
CA TRP A 638 -31.39 -5.17 -24.55
C TRP A 638 -30.25 -4.53 -23.77
N ILE A 639 -29.01 -4.82 -24.17
CA ILE A 639 -27.79 -4.26 -23.60
C ILE A 639 -27.30 -3.12 -24.50
N LEU A 640 -26.99 -1.98 -23.91
CA LEU A 640 -26.47 -0.81 -24.63
C LEU A 640 -24.94 -0.81 -24.56
N GLU A 641 -24.27 -0.90 -25.70
CA GLU A 641 -22.83 -0.71 -25.83
C GLU A 641 -22.54 0.64 -26.48
N ALA A 642 -21.92 1.57 -25.75
CA ALA A 642 -21.52 2.86 -26.29
C ALA A 642 -20.31 2.72 -27.22
N THR A 643 -20.34 3.43 -28.35
CA THR A 643 -19.23 3.50 -29.31
C THR A 643 -18.48 4.82 -29.17
N ARG A 644 -17.18 4.83 -29.53
CA ARG A 644 -16.31 6.03 -29.42
C ARG A 644 -16.81 7.24 -30.21
N ASP A 645 -17.60 7.02 -31.26
CA ASP A 645 -18.20 8.03 -32.13
C ASP A 645 -19.57 8.54 -31.62
N GLY A 646 -19.98 8.19 -30.39
CA GLY A 646 -21.17 8.75 -29.73
C GLY A 646 -22.49 8.07 -30.11
N TYR A 647 -22.43 6.87 -30.69
CA TYR A 647 -23.60 6.01 -30.95
C TYR A 647 -23.66 4.85 -29.96
N TYR A 648 -24.69 4.03 -30.10
CA TYR A 648 -24.88 2.78 -29.37
C TYR A 648 -25.08 1.62 -30.33
N ILE A 649 -24.51 0.47 -29.98
CA ILE A 649 -24.93 -0.85 -30.46
C ILE A 649 -25.93 -1.40 -29.44
N ILE A 650 -27.10 -1.81 -29.91
CA ILE A 650 -28.20 -2.31 -29.06
C ILE A 650 -28.26 -3.84 -29.20
N LYS A 651 -27.71 -4.57 -28.22
CA LYS A 651 -27.57 -6.03 -28.25
C LYS A 651 -28.75 -6.72 -27.60
N ASN A 652 -29.22 -7.84 -28.12
CA ASN A 652 -30.24 -8.62 -27.43
C ASN A 652 -29.61 -9.39 -26.25
N LYS A 653 -30.29 -9.47 -25.09
CA LYS A 653 -29.75 -10.14 -23.90
C LYS A 653 -29.65 -11.67 -24.07
N LYS A 654 -30.60 -12.30 -24.78
CA LYS A 654 -30.64 -13.75 -25.00
C LYS A 654 -29.46 -14.25 -25.84
N ASP A 655 -29.07 -13.46 -26.84
CA ASP A 655 -27.89 -13.70 -27.66
C ASP A 655 -27.20 -12.36 -27.95
N PRO A 656 -26.18 -11.98 -27.15
CA PRO A 656 -25.47 -10.71 -27.32
C PRO A 656 -24.69 -10.58 -28.63
N THR A 657 -24.59 -11.65 -29.43
CA THR A 657 -23.99 -11.58 -30.78
C THR A 657 -24.97 -11.04 -31.82
N LEU A 658 -26.27 -11.00 -31.51
CA LEU A 658 -27.34 -10.45 -32.33
C LEU A 658 -27.72 -9.05 -31.85
N VAL A 659 -27.63 -8.08 -32.76
CA VAL A 659 -27.82 -6.65 -32.46
C VAL A 659 -28.91 -6.07 -33.34
N LEU A 660 -29.52 -4.97 -32.89
CA LEU A 660 -30.47 -4.20 -33.68
C LEU A 660 -29.80 -3.73 -34.99
N ASP A 661 -30.48 -3.93 -36.11
CA ASP A 661 -29.93 -3.71 -37.45
C ASP A 661 -31.03 -3.18 -38.39
N VAL A 662 -30.69 -2.15 -39.17
CA VAL A 662 -31.54 -1.70 -40.28
C VAL A 662 -31.25 -2.57 -41.50
N ALA A 663 -32.24 -3.35 -41.92
CA ALA A 663 -32.10 -4.32 -43.00
C ALA A 663 -31.61 -3.65 -44.28
N ASP A 664 -30.63 -4.28 -44.94
CA ASP A 664 -30.10 -3.90 -46.25
C ASP A 664 -29.59 -2.46 -46.36
N TYR A 665 -29.30 -1.79 -45.22
CA TYR A 665 -28.88 -0.38 -45.14
C TYR A 665 -29.91 0.62 -45.71
N GLU A 666 -31.16 0.19 -45.86
CA GLU A 666 -32.22 1.03 -46.45
C GLU A 666 -32.70 2.11 -45.48
N THR A 667 -32.99 3.30 -45.99
CA THR A 667 -33.50 4.43 -45.20
C THR A 667 -34.89 4.90 -45.63
N GLU A 668 -35.57 4.13 -46.46
CA GLU A 668 -36.93 4.43 -46.91
C GLU A 668 -37.93 4.17 -45.77
N ASN A 669 -39.08 4.87 -45.79
CA ASN A 669 -40.12 4.64 -44.79
C ASN A 669 -40.65 3.21 -44.91
N GLY A 670 -40.57 2.46 -43.82
CA GLY A 670 -40.98 1.06 -43.76
C GLY A 670 -39.83 0.06 -43.88
N SER A 671 -38.58 0.51 -44.06
CA SER A 671 -37.41 -0.37 -43.98
C SER A 671 -37.41 -1.14 -42.66
N LYS A 672 -37.11 -2.44 -42.72
CA LYS A 672 -37.29 -3.34 -41.58
C LYS A 672 -36.19 -3.13 -40.53
N ILE A 673 -36.59 -3.13 -39.26
CA ILE A 673 -35.67 -3.32 -38.15
C ILE A 673 -35.61 -4.82 -37.84
N ILE A 674 -34.41 -5.36 -37.80
CA ILE A 674 -34.16 -6.79 -37.57
C ILE A 674 -33.09 -6.97 -36.49
N VAL A 675 -32.87 -8.21 -36.07
CA VAL A 675 -31.61 -8.60 -35.43
C VAL A 675 -30.66 -9.20 -36.46
N TYR A 676 -29.38 -8.84 -36.37
CA TYR A 676 -28.33 -9.41 -37.20
C TYR A 676 -27.03 -9.55 -36.41
N LYS A 677 -26.13 -10.43 -36.89
CA LYS A 677 -24.83 -10.64 -36.23
C LYS A 677 -24.03 -9.33 -36.22
N GLN A 678 -23.47 -8.97 -35.07
CA GLN A 678 -22.67 -7.76 -34.95
C GLN A 678 -21.52 -7.75 -35.95
N ASN A 679 -21.48 -6.73 -36.80
CA ASN A 679 -20.44 -6.48 -37.80
C ASN A 679 -19.90 -5.03 -37.75
N ASN A 680 -20.39 -4.23 -36.79
CA ASN A 680 -20.04 -2.82 -36.57
C ASN A 680 -20.34 -1.90 -37.78
N GLY A 681 -21.22 -2.34 -38.69
CA GLY A 681 -21.72 -1.56 -39.81
C GLY A 681 -22.55 -0.35 -39.37
N LYS A 682 -22.64 0.67 -40.24
CA LYS A 682 -23.38 1.91 -39.94
C LYS A 682 -24.87 1.68 -39.71
N ASN A 683 -25.44 0.62 -40.30
CA ASN A 683 -26.82 0.17 -40.10
C ASN A 683 -27.08 -0.48 -38.71
N GLN A 684 -26.04 -0.73 -37.90
CA GLN A 684 -26.14 -1.29 -36.54
C GLN A 684 -25.91 -0.24 -35.44
N LYS A 685 -25.66 1.02 -35.82
CA LYS A 685 -25.38 2.13 -34.90
C LYS A 685 -26.60 3.02 -34.76
N PHE A 686 -26.95 3.34 -33.52
CA PHE A 686 -28.10 4.19 -33.20
C PHE A 686 -27.73 5.29 -32.21
N LYS A 687 -28.32 6.47 -32.39
CA LYS A 687 -28.23 7.58 -31.44
C LYS A 687 -29.51 7.62 -30.61
N LEU A 688 -29.36 7.73 -29.30
CA LEU A 688 -30.48 7.91 -28.38
C LEU A 688 -30.76 9.40 -28.21
N ARG A 689 -31.79 9.92 -28.88
CA ARG A 689 -32.19 11.33 -28.82
C ARG A 689 -33.31 11.50 -27.79
N LYS A 690 -33.04 12.24 -26.71
CA LYS A 690 -34.08 12.70 -25.77
C LYS A 690 -35.08 13.60 -26.51
N VAL A 691 -36.38 13.41 -26.25
CA VAL A 691 -37.46 14.25 -26.78
C VAL A 691 -38.28 14.90 -25.70
#